data_AF-A0A7W1DRK5-F1
#
_entry.id   AF-A0A7W1DRK5-F1
#
_cell.length_a   1.000
_cell.length_b   1.000
_cell.length_c   1.000
_cell.angle_alpha   90.00
_cell.angle_beta   90.00
_cell.angle_gamma   90.00
#
_symmetry.space_group_name_H-M   'P 1'
#
loop_
_entity.id
_entity.type
_entity.pdbx_description
1 polymer ?
#
loop_
_entity_poly.entity_id
_entity_poly.type
_entity_poly.pdbx_seq_one_letter_code
_entity_poly.pdbx_strand_id
1 'polypeptide(L)'
;MTRAGRAHAIRWGALTIGVLLFAAALYYINLTLTLNTVRRLGVAIPLALLLSGLWHLVRTWAWAWCFPQPRQVSFLRLARVRLAAEAFSYLTLRGIAGEPLKVVLLDDRVDAREATAAVALERLAYMIGTTLIVGVGSAVALLLLPLTPMWFRVFRAFAIVAAVVTLFTVIVIAGRGTYVHAMFTGWDRRFGTSVAGGRIARFISSVERQMLGLVRSHPKRLAVLMTATILSYLLMSLEAWVILVASGTAISPVGALTVETFSRVASFASAFIPANLGALEASSLAAVAAVGIAGGGAALALVRRIRGLFWAGIGLAIYPRGTRRPLARTGEALTVAPAPAGPVLLYVMRDPSVRISPHSRLAGLPLSERIIRAALRAGYARVVVATCTWHVPRAMCDVPGATCDVPGASDVPRATEDRQFERFVRQFGERVIVARDAASWRAALQSLDPLMTVTAVGAGTLVSPALLSEAAGHAAGIGEIRDVPAGDQWPISGAVRLTAGDAADIDALADALRTRIATAARPSGDDVSFGRARLAIRAVEPSDLPHAEFILRRSSYKDTDAKVARFNRRISVPISVALIRTPLTANQLSVMLVAVGFYSGWLFSIGSYWPGVLAGFLSLAASVLDGCDGEIARLKYQESALGCWIETFGDYSYYVAIFVGITVGAVHQTGFEIFYWIGALALTATIVTFAMLIYLRARITNGQPDRLHAVARDRFQAEQSLWSRIIWRISFVATRAAMPYGIMVFALLYILPGIIILAAIGANIYWVTLAVNLRDLMREQDRAVA
;
A
#
# COMPACT_ATOMS: atom_id res chain seq x y z
N MET A 1 1.27 -6.58 -16.45
CA MET A 1 2.51 -5.82 -16.22
C MET A 1 3.45 -6.64 -15.36
N THR A 2 4.61 -7.00 -15.92
CA THR A 2 5.71 -7.64 -15.20
C THR A 2 6.16 -6.78 -14.01
N ARG A 3 6.81 -7.36 -12.99
CA ARG A 3 7.40 -6.62 -11.86
C ARG A 3 8.28 -5.46 -12.37
N ALA A 4 8.99 -5.70 -13.48
CA ALA A 4 9.78 -4.71 -14.23
C ALA A 4 8.94 -3.61 -14.88
N GLY A 5 7.81 -3.93 -15.51
CA GLY A 5 6.90 -2.93 -16.07
C GLY A 5 6.26 -2.04 -15.01
N ARG A 6 5.92 -2.60 -13.84
CA ARG A 6 5.42 -1.82 -12.69
C ARG A 6 6.49 -0.88 -12.13
N ALA A 7 7.71 -1.39 -11.91
CA ALA A 7 8.82 -0.56 -11.45
C ALA A 7 9.14 0.56 -12.45
N HIS A 8 9.07 0.27 -13.76
CA HIS A 8 9.30 1.27 -14.80
C HIS A 8 8.22 2.36 -14.81
N ALA A 9 6.94 1.97 -14.73
CA ALA A 9 5.83 2.92 -14.68
C ALA A 9 5.84 3.79 -13.41
N ILE A 10 6.18 3.21 -12.24
CA ILE A 10 6.33 3.95 -10.99
C ILE A 10 7.51 4.93 -11.08
N ARG A 11 8.65 4.52 -11.67
CA ARG A 11 9.82 5.38 -11.85
C ARG A 11 9.51 6.59 -12.74
N TRP A 12 8.90 6.36 -13.90
CA TRP A 12 8.53 7.45 -14.80
C TRP A 12 7.39 8.32 -14.26
N GLY A 13 6.37 7.71 -13.65
CA GLY A 13 5.28 8.47 -13.02
C GLY A 13 5.77 9.36 -11.89
N ALA A 14 6.65 8.86 -11.02
CA ALA A 14 7.26 9.65 -9.95
C ALA A 14 8.12 10.80 -10.51
N LEU A 15 8.85 10.56 -11.61
CA LEU A 15 9.62 11.60 -12.29
C LEU A 15 8.71 12.68 -12.88
N THR A 16 7.65 12.32 -13.60
CA THR A 16 6.71 13.27 -14.19
C THR A 16 6.01 14.11 -13.12
N ILE A 17 5.51 13.48 -12.06
CA ILE A 17 4.92 14.18 -10.91
C ILE A 17 5.94 15.11 -10.28
N GLY A 18 7.17 14.63 -10.05
CA GLY A 18 8.26 15.43 -9.52
C GLY A 18 8.56 16.67 -10.37
N VAL A 19 8.66 16.52 -11.70
CA VAL A 19 8.92 17.65 -12.62
C VAL A 19 7.77 18.65 -12.63
N LEU A 20 6.51 18.19 -12.65
CA LEU A 20 5.34 19.08 -12.60
C LEU A 20 5.28 19.88 -11.30
N LEU A 21 5.51 19.21 -10.16
CA LEU A 21 5.54 19.87 -8.85
C LEU A 21 6.73 20.82 -8.71
N PHE A 22 7.87 20.48 -9.32
CA PHE A 22 9.04 21.37 -9.38
C PHE A 22 8.73 22.64 -10.19
N ALA A 23 8.08 22.50 -11.35
CA ALA A 23 7.65 23.64 -12.16
C ALA A 23 6.62 24.52 -11.43
N ALA A 24 5.64 23.90 -10.75
CA ALA A 24 4.70 24.62 -9.90
C ALA A 24 5.41 25.36 -8.76
N ALA A 25 6.36 24.72 -8.08
CA ALA A 25 7.14 25.34 -7.03
C ALA A 25 7.97 26.54 -7.53
N LEU A 26 8.50 26.48 -8.75
CA LEU A 26 9.20 27.60 -9.39
C LEU A 26 8.25 28.74 -9.76
N TYR A 27 7.03 28.44 -10.21
CA TYR A 27 6.04 29.45 -10.60
C TYR A 27 5.66 30.37 -9.43
N TYR A 28 5.58 29.85 -8.21
CA TYR A 28 5.26 30.62 -7.01
C TYR A 28 6.42 31.43 -6.43
N ILE A 29 7.60 31.43 -7.07
CA ILE A 29 8.78 32.15 -6.59
C ILE A 29 8.88 33.51 -7.27
N ASN A 30 8.97 34.55 -6.45
CA ASN A 30 9.29 35.89 -6.94
C ASN A 30 10.76 35.97 -7.37
N LEU A 31 11.00 35.89 -8.67
CA LEU A 31 12.35 35.82 -9.26
C LEU A 31 13.17 37.09 -8.99
N THR A 32 12.54 38.27 -9.02
CA THR A 32 13.20 39.56 -8.77
C THR A 32 13.66 39.68 -7.31
N LEU A 33 12.83 39.27 -6.35
CA LEU A 33 13.21 39.23 -4.94
C LEU A 33 14.35 38.22 -4.70
N THR A 34 14.30 37.06 -5.36
CA THR A 34 15.34 36.02 -5.27
C THR A 34 16.69 36.53 -5.80
N LEU A 35 16.72 37.14 -6.98
CA LEU A 35 17.95 37.67 -7.59
C LEU A 35 18.59 38.80 -6.77
N ASN A 36 17.77 39.68 -6.19
CA ASN A 36 18.27 40.76 -5.34
C ASN A 36 18.89 40.23 -4.05
N THR A 37 18.32 39.18 -3.45
CA THR A 37 18.89 38.56 -2.26
C THR A 37 20.13 37.72 -2.58
N VAL A 38 20.19 37.07 -3.75
CA VAL A 38 21.41 36.37 -4.23
C VAL A 38 22.59 37.35 -4.35
N ARG A 39 22.34 38.53 -4.93
CA ARG A 39 23.38 39.59 -5.04
C ARG A 39 23.84 40.12 -3.68
N ARG A 40 22.93 40.22 -2.69
CA ARG A 40 23.26 40.70 -1.34
C ARG A 40 24.00 39.67 -0.49
N LEU A 41 23.65 38.38 -0.59
CA LEU A 41 24.23 37.32 0.22
C LEU A 41 25.53 36.73 -0.37
N GLY A 42 25.80 36.96 -1.65
CA GLY A 42 27.08 36.65 -2.30
C GLY A 42 27.57 35.21 -2.05
N VAL A 43 28.74 35.10 -1.41
CA VAL A 43 29.45 33.83 -1.14
C VAL A 43 28.69 32.89 -0.19
N ALA A 44 27.73 33.39 0.57
CA ALA A 44 26.99 32.59 1.55
C ALA A 44 26.09 31.53 0.89
N ILE A 45 25.59 31.76 -0.33
CA ILE A 45 24.74 30.79 -1.03
C ILE A 45 25.54 29.57 -1.48
N PRO A 46 26.67 29.71 -2.22
CA PRO A 46 27.54 28.58 -2.53
C PRO A 46 27.99 27.81 -1.28
N LEU A 47 28.32 28.52 -0.19
CA LEU A 47 28.72 27.89 1.07
C LEU A 47 27.57 27.11 1.72
N ALA A 48 26.35 27.65 1.73
CA ALA A 48 25.15 26.93 2.20
C ALA A 48 24.83 25.71 1.32
N LEU A 49 25.01 25.81 0.00
CA LEU A 49 24.87 24.68 -0.92
C LEU A 49 25.93 23.60 -0.66
N LEU A 50 27.18 23.99 -0.37
CA LEU A 50 28.25 23.07 0.00
C LEU A 50 27.93 22.33 1.30
N LEU A 51 27.64 23.08 2.38
CA LEU A 51 27.27 22.51 3.69
C LEU A 51 26.06 21.59 3.59
N SER A 52 25.11 21.93 2.72
CA SER A 52 23.96 21.08 2.48
C SER A 52 24.27 19.79 1.72
N GLY A 53 25.16 19.85 0.74
CA GLY A 53 25.71 18.67 0.07
C GLY A 53 26.45 17.76 1.05
N LEU A 54 27.26 18.33 1.95
CA LEU A 54 27.99 17.59 2.98
C LEU A 54 27.04 16.78 3.87
N TRP A 55 25.96 17.36 4.40
CA TRP A 55 25.04 16.58 5.24
C TRP A 55 24.26 15.54 4.43
N HIS A 56 23.96 15.76 3.15
CA HIS A 56 23.42 14.70 2.27
C HIS A 56 24.39 13.52 2.11
N LEU A 57 25.69 13.79 1.97
CA LEU A 57 26.72 12.76 1.86
C LEU A 57 26.91 12.01 3.19
N VAL A 58 26.95 12.71 4.32
CA VAL A 58 27.01 12.10 5.66
C VAL A 58 25.82 11.16 5.89
N ARG A 59 24.61 11.57 5.52
CA ARG A 59 23.43 10.68 5.60
C ARG A 59 23.45 9.54 4.58
N THR A 60 24.14 9.69 3.45
CA THR A 60 24.38 8.59 2.51
C THR A 60 25.36 7.58 3.09
N TRP A 61 26.40 8.06 3.77
CA TRP A 61 27.37 7.24 4.48
C TRP A 61 26.71 6.43 5.60
N ALA A 62 25.86 7.04 6.42
CA ALA A 62 25.03 6.34 7.39
C ALA A 62 24.20 5.21 6.76
N TRP A 63 23.53 5.50 5.63
CA TRP A 63 22.72 4.52 4.91
C TRP A 63 23.56 3.40 4.28
N ALA A 64 24.77 3.70 3.81
CA ALA A 64 25.68 2.69 3.24
C ALA A 64 26.09 1.62 4.26
N TRP A 65 26.26 2.01 5.53
CA TRP A 65 26.51 1.11 6.65
C TRP A 65 25.28 0.29 7.07
N CYS A 66 24.11 0.54 6.48
CA CYS A 66 22.91 -0.23 6.75
C CYS A 66 22.79 -1.51 5.90
N PHE A 67 23.68 -1.72 4.92
CA PHE A 67 23.69 -2.92 4.08
C PHE A 67 24.60 -4.02 4.64
N PRO A 68 24.32 -5.31 4.37
CA PRO A 68 25.23 -6.41 4.70
C PRO A 68 26.62 -6.21 4.05
N GLN A 69 27.68 -6.64 4.73
CA GLN A 69 29.04 -6.66 4.17
C GLN A 69 29.39 -8.06 3.65
N PRO A 70 30.07 -8.19 2.48
CA PRO A 70 30.55 -7.12 1.60
C PRO A 70 29.43 -6.45 0.80
N ARG A 71 29.53 -5.12 0.66
CA ARG A 71 28.46 -4.30 0.08
C ARG A 71 28.40 -4.47 -1.44
N GLN A 72 27.25 -4.91 -1.96
CA GLN A 72 27.04 -5.13 -3.40
C GLN A 72 26.81 -3.84 -4.23
N VAL A 73 26.58 -2.69 -3.57
CA VAL A 73 26.23 -1.41 -4.23
C VAL A 73 27.27 -0.34 -3.97
N SER A 74 27.66 0.42 -5.01
CA SER A 74 28.63 1.53 -4.86
C SER A 74 28.06 2.72 -4.09
N PHE A 75 28.94 3.48 -3.41
CA PHE A 75 28.54 4.66 -2.63
C PHE A 75 27.87 5.74 -3.51
N LEU A 76 28.42 5.97 -4.70
CA LEU A 76 27.86 6.93 -5.65
C LEU A 76 26.44 6.55 -6.06
N ARG A 77 26.14 5.26 -6.26
CA ARG A 77 24.78 4.82 -6.60
C ARG A 77 23.80 5.10 -5.45
N LEU A 78 24.21 4.81 -4.21
CA LEU A 78 23.40 5.13 -3.03
C LEU A 78 23.18 6.64 -2.90
N ALA A 79 24.19 7.47 -3.14
CA ALA A 79 24.06 8.93 -3.13
C ALA A 79 23.03 9.40 -4.16
N ARG A 80 23.10 8.90 -5.40
CA ARG A 80 22.15 9.23 -6.48
C ARG A 80 20.71 8.83 -6.14
N VAL A 81 20.51 7.60 -5.68
CA VAL A 81 19.17 7.10 -5.29
C VAL A 81 18.61 7.93 -4.15
N ARG A 82 19.44 8.25 -3.14
CA ARG A 82 19.02 9.04 -1.99
C ARG A 82 18.65 10.46 -2.40
N LEU A 83 19.44 11.13 -3.24
CA LEU A 83 19.14 12.47 -3.74
C LEU A 83 17.85 12.50 -4.56
N ALA A 84 17.63 11.50 -5.44
CA ALA A 84 16.40 11.37 -6.20
C ALA A 84 15.16 11.16 -5.31
N ALA A 85 15.29 10.30 -4.30
CA ALA A 85 14.25 10.06 -3.30
C ALA A 85 13.95 11.30 -2.46
N GLU A 86 14.98 12.06 -2.06
CA GLU A 86 14.83 13.28 -1.29
C GLU A 86 14.18 14.39 -2.12
N ALA A 87 14.55 14.53 -3.39
CA ALA A 87 13.92 15.47 -4.32
C ALA A 87 12.42 15.20 -4.46
N PHE A 88 12.04 13.93 -4.67
CA PHE A 88 10.64 13.53 -4.74
C PHE A 88 9.90 13.81 -3.42
N SER A 89 10.53 13.49 -2.29
CA SER A 89 10.02 13.74 -0.94
C SER A 89 9.79 15.23 -0.67
N TYR A 90 10.73 16.09 -1.06
CA TYR A 90 10.63 17.54 -0.88
C TYR A 90 9.46 18.15 -1.67
N LEU A 91 9.24 17.66 -2.90
CA LEU A 91 8.21 18.20 -3.80
C LEU A 91 6.80 17.68 -3.49
N THR A 92 6.68 16.50 -2.88
CA THR A 92 5.39 15.86 -2.57
C THR A 92 5.05 15.96 -1.08
N LEU A 93 5.41 14.94 -0.29
CA LEU A 93 5.20 14.85 1.15
C LEU A 93 6.53 14.54 1.83
N ARG A 94 7.00 15.52 2.62
CA ARG A 94 8.34 15.49 3.19
C ARG A 94 8.47 14.35 4.19
N GLY A 95 9.40 13.45 3.91
CA GLY A 95 9.81 12.37 4.79
C GLY A 95 8.93 11.12 4.74
N ILE A 96 7.92 11.06 3.87
CA ILE A 96 7.03 9.89 3.69
C ILE A 96 7.16 9.35 2.25
N ALA A 97 7.08 10.22 1.25
CA ALA A 97 6.97 9.80 -0.15
C ALA A 97 8.29 9.25 -0.75
N GLY A 98 9.45 9.71 -0.27
CA GLY A 98 10.75 9.32 -0.82
C GLY A 98 11.26 7.95 -0.35
N GLU A 99 10.79 7.42 0.77
CA GLU A 99 11.36 6.19 1.37
C GLU A 99 11.05 4.93 0.56
N PRO A 100 9.79 4.68 0.11
CA PRO A 100 9.49 3.57 -0.78
C PRO A 100 10.23 3.67 -2.11
N LEU A 101 10.48 4.90 -2.56
CA LEU A 101 11.18 5.15 -3.82
C LEU A 101 12.63 4.67 -3.78
N LYS A 102 13.31 4.76 -2.62
CA LYS A 102 14.67 4.21 -2.45
C LYS A 102 14.70 2.69 -2.72
N VAL A 103 13.67 1.96 -2.27
CA VAL A 103 13.56 0.50 -2.48
C VAL A 103 13.32 0.20 -3.96
N VAL A 104 12.39 0.92 -4.60
CA VAL A 104 12.09 0.73 -6.04
C VAL A 104 13.27 1.07 -6.94
N LEU A 105 14.07 2.07 -6.56
CA LEU A 105 15.26 2.48 -7.32
C LEU A 105 16.46 1.55 -7.12
N LEU A 106 16.44 0.69 -6.09
CA LEU A 106 17.47 -0.32 -5.79
C LEU A 106 17.07 -1.76 -6.16
N ASP A 107 15.83 -1.99 -6.57
CA ASP A 107 15.29 -3.31 -6.99
C ASP A 107 16.07 -3.96 -8.15
N ASP A 108 16.95 -3.21 -8.82
CA ASP A 108 17.84 -3.72 -9.86
C ASP A 108 19.09 -4.43 -9.33
N ARG A 109 19.45 -4.26 -8.06
CA ARG A 109 20.73 -4.74 -7.49
C ARG A 109 20.61 -5.36 -6.11
N VAL A 110 19.57 -5.04 -5.34
CA VAL A 110 19.40 -5.50 -3.96
C VAL A 110 18.00 -6.08 -3.81
N ASP A 111 17.87 -7.18 -3.07
CA ASP A 111 16.54 -7.73 -2.76
C ASP A 111 15.70 -6.69 -2.02
N ALA A 112 14.41 -6.60 -2.37
CA ALA A 112 13.48 -5.65 -1.79
C ALA A 112 13.42 -5.76 -0.26
N ARG A 113 13.61 -6.96 0.30
CA ARG A 113 13.67 -7.18 1.76
C ARG A 113 14.87 -6.49 2.40
N GLU A 114 16.06 -6.68 1.83
CA GLU A 114 17.30 -6.07 2.33
C GLU A 114 17.28 -4.56 2.18
N ALA A 115 16.83 -4.05 1.03
CA ALA A 115 16.69 -2.61 0.79
C ALA A 115 15.69 -1.98 1.77
N THR A 116 14.57 -2.65 2.03
CA THR A 116 13.57 -2.18 3.01
C THR A 116 14.15 -2.16 4.42
N ALA A 117 14.87 -3.20 4.83
CA ALA A 117 15.51 -3.26 6.15
C ALA A 117 16.57 -2.15 6.31
N ALA A 118 17.39 -1.90 5.29
CA ALA A 118 18.40 -0.85 5.32
C ALA A 118 17.78 0.57 5.39
N VAL A 119 16.71 0.81 4.64
CA VAL A 119 15.95 2.08 4.68
C VAL A 119 15.29 2.28 6.04
N ALA A 120 14.62 1.24 6.56
CA ALA A 120 13.96 1.30 7.87
C ALA A 120 14.95 1.59 8.99
N LEU A 121 16.13 0.94 8.96
CA LEU A 121 17.13 1.11 9.99
C LEU A 121 17.75 2.51 10.00
N GLU A 122 18.13 3.06 8.83
CA GLU A 122 18.63 4.44 8.75
C GLU A 122 17.57 5.43 9.24
N ARG A 123 16.30 5.20 8.88
CA ARG A 123 15.20 6.07 9.28
C ARG A 123 14.96 6.05 10.78
N LEU A 124 14.91 4.87 11.39
CA LEU A 124 14.73 4.73 12.84
C LEU A 124 15.90 5.34 13.61
N ALA A 125 17.14 5.05 13.21
CA ALA A 125 18.32 5.63 13.85
C ALA A 125 18.35 7.15 13.74
N TYR A 126 18.05 7.70 12.57
CA TYR A 126 17.97 9.14 12.37
C TYR A 126 16.84 9.78 13.17
N MET A 127 15.65 9.17 13.21
CA MET A 127 14.50 9.69 13.96
C MET A 127 14.76 9.71 15.47
N ILE A 128 15.34 8.64 16.02
CA ILE A 128 15.69 8.57 17.43
C ILE A 128 16.79 9.59 17.74
N GLY A 129 17.89 9.58 16.98
CA GLY A 129 19.02 10.49 17.19
C GLY A 129 18.61 11.97 17.09
N THR A 130 17.81 12.32 16.09
CA THR A 130 17.28 13.70 15.97
C THR A 130 16.32 14.07 17.08
N THR A 131 15.48 13.15 17.57
CA THR A 131 14.60 13.40 18.72
C THR A 131 15.41 13.69 19.98
N LEU A 132 16.49 12.95 20.22
CA LEU A 132 17.40 13.19 21.35
C LEU A 132 18.08 14.55 21.24
N ILE A 133 18.63 14.88 20.07
CA ILE A 133 19.31 16.17 19.83
C ILE A 133 18.33 17.34 19.97
N VAL A 134 17.15 17.26 19.35
CA VAL A 134 16.11 18.29 19.46
C VAL A 134 15.61 18.40 20.90
N GLY A 135 15.52 17.29 21.63
CA GLY A 135 15.20 17.26 23.05
C GLY A 135 16.17 18.04 23.92
N VAL A 136 17.46 17.78 23.75
CA VAL A 136 18.53 18.52 24.44
C VAL A 136 18.48 20.00 24.06
N GLY A 137 18.37 20.32 22.76
CA GLY A 137 18.22 21.69 22.30
C GLY A 137 16.98 22.38 22.87
N SER A 138 15.87 21.64 23.03
CA SER A 138 14.63 22.16 23.61
C SER A 138 14.75 22.43 25.11
N ALA A 139 15.41 21.53 25.85
CA ALA A 139 15.69 21.71 27.27
C ALA A 139 16.60 22.93 27.52
N VAL A 140 17.66 23.08 26.71
CA VAL A 140 18.55 24.24 26.75
C VAL A 140 17.78 25.53 26.45
N ALA A 141 16.94 25.54 25.43
CA ALA A 141 16.13 26.72 25.08
C ALA A 141 15.14 27.10 26.20
N LEU A 142 14.54 26.14 26.89
CA LEU A 142 13.65 26.41 28.05
C LEU A 142 14.38 27.05 29.23
N LEU A 143 15.68 26.76 29.39
CA LEU A 143 16.49 27.28 30.50
C LEU A 143 17.12 28.65 30.18
N LEU A 144 17.46 28.89 28.91
CA LEU A 144 18.29 30.03 28.53
C LEU A 144 17.54 31.14 27.78
N LEU A 145 16.34 30.89 27.25
CA LEU A 145 15.62 31.85 26.41
C LEU A 145 14.29 32.32 27.04
N PRO A 146 13.97 33.62 26.96
CA PRO A 146 12.68 34.16 27.36
C PRO A 146 11.61 33.81 26.29
N LEU A 147 11.06 32.59 26.38
CA LEU A 147 10.08 32.09 25.42
C LEU A 147 8.66 32.60 25.72
N THR A 148 7.90 32.91 24.66
CA THR A 148 6.46 33.17 24.78
C THR A 148 5.71 31.95 25.37
N PRO A 149 4.50 32.12 25.96
CA PRO A 149 3.75 31.00 26.56
C PRO A 149 3.42 29.87 25.58
N MET A 150 3.22 30.18 24.30
CA MET A 150 2.99 29.17 23.26
C MET A 150 4.26 28.33 23.01
N TRP A 151 5.40 29.00 22.79
CA TRP A 151 6.68 28.34 22.52
C TRP A 151 7.18 27.56 23.74
N PHE A 152 6.97 28.06 24.94
CA PHE A 152 7.28 27.34 26.18
C PHE A 152 6.54 25.98 26.23
N ARG A 153 5.22 25.96 25.93
CA ARG A 153 4.44 24.71 25.89
C ARG A 153 4.95 23.72 24.84
N VAL A 154 5.27 24.22 23.64
CA VAL A 154 5.78 23.39 22.54
C VAL A 154 7.14 22.78 22.91
N PHE A 155 8.08 23.59 23.36
CA PHE A 155 9.43 23.14 23.72
C PHE A 155 9.41 22.16 24.89
N ARG A 156 8.56 22.40 25.89
CA ARG A 156 8.34 21.47 26.99
C ARG A 156 7.83 20.12 26.50
N ALA A 157 6.90 20.09 25.55
CA ALA A 157 6.41 18.83 24.98
C ALA A 157 7.53 18.05 24.28
N PHE A 158 8.37 18.71 23.46
CA PHE A 158 9.51 18.06 22.80
C PHE A 158 10.57 17.57 23.79
N ALA A 159 10.88 18.35 24.84
CA ALA A 159 11.79 17.93 25.89
C ALA A 159 11.26 16.69 26.65
N ILE A 160 9.96 16.64 26.96
CA ILE A 160 9.33 15.47 27.59
C ILE A 160 9.41 14.25 26.67
N VAL A 161 9.03 14.40 25.39
CA VAL A 161 9.10 13.30 24.41
C VAL A 161 10.53 12.76 24.30
N ALA A 162 11.52 13.65 24.22
CA ALA A 162 12.91 13.24 24.17
C ALA A 162 13.36 12.56 25.46
N ALA A 163 12.95 13.04 26.65
CA ALA A 163 13.25 12.38 27.91
C ALA A 163 12.68 10.95 27.96
N VAL A 164 11.46 10.75 27.46
CA VAL A 164 10.84 9.41 27.32
C VAL A 164 11.65 8.53 26.36
N VAL A 165 12.07 9.06 25.22
CA VAL A 165 12.90 8.33 24.24
C VAL A 165 14.29 7.99 24.81
N THR A 166 14.93 8.91 25.54
CA THR A 166 16.20 8.69 26.24
C THR A 166 16.05 7.58 27.26
N LEU A 167 15.04 7.67 28.13
CA LEU A 167 14.76 6.67 29.16
C LEU A 167 14.52 5.30 28.53
N PHE A 168 13.70 5.23 27.48
CA PHE A 168 13.47 4.01 26.72
C PHE A 168 14.79 3.44 26.15
N THR A 169 15.62 4.29 25.53
CA THR A 169 16.90 3.88 24.96
C THR A 169 17.87 3.37 26.02
N VAL A 170 17.95 4.02 27.18
CA VAL A 170 18.79 3.60 28.32
C VAL A 170 18.32 2.26 28.88
N ILE A 171 17.01 2.07 29.06
CA ILE A 171 16.43 0.79 29.50
C ILE A 171 16.78 -0.34 28.52
N VAL A 172 16.68 -0.06 27.22
CA VAL A 172 16.99 -1.04 26.17
C VAL A 172 18.50 -1.38 26.14
N ILE A 173 19.38 -0.39 26.34
CA ILE A 173 20.85 -0.61 26.32
C ILE A 173 21.33 -1.32 27.61
N ALA A 174 20.84 -0.90 28.78
CA ALA A 174 21.23 -1.47 30.08
C ALA A 174 20.66 -2.88 30.31
N GLY A 175 19.62 -3.26 29.57
CA GLY A 175 18.98 -4.55 29.69
C GLY A 175 19.76 -5.72 29.07
N ARG A 176 19.84 -6.85 29.78
CA ARG A 176 20.34 -8.14 29.26
C ARG A 176 19.33 -8.94 28.40
N GLY A 177 18.09 -8.47 28.23
CA GLY A 177 17.01 -9.13 27.46
C GLY A 177 15.99 -8.17 26.82
N THR A 178 14.85 -8.68 26.32
CA THR A 178 13.72 -7.87 25.84
C THR A 178 12.88 -7.37 27.03
N TYR A 179 13.27 -6.24 27.61
CA TYR A 179 12.63 -5.67 28.81
C TYR A 179 11.24 -5.12 28.52
N VAL A 180 11.00 -4.57 27.33
CA VAL A 180 9.69 -3.98 27.03
C VAL A 180 8.67 -5.09 26.82
N HIS A 181 9.07 -6.18 26.15
CA HIS A 181 8.26 -7.40 26.11
C HIS A 181 8.07 -7.99 27.51
N ALA A 182 9.11 -8.06 28.36
CA ALA A 182 9.02 -8.61 29.71
C ALA A 182 8.15 -7.75 30.65
N MET A 183 8.27 -6.43 30.56
CA MET A 183 7.49 -5.44 31.29
C MET A 183 6.02 -5.52 30.86
N PHE A 184 5.75 -5.61 29.56
CA PHE A 184 4.38 -5.82 29.10
C PHE A 184 3.85 -7.18 29.56
N THR A 185 4.64 -8.26 29.55
CA THR A 185 4.19 -9.56 30.09
C THR A 185 4.03 -9.57 31.61
N GLY A 186 4.79 -8.76 32.34
CA GLY A 186 4.68 -8.61 33.79
C GLY A 186 3.49 -7.73 34.19
N TRP A 187 3.23 -6.68 33.41
CA TRP A 187 2.01 -5.88 33.49
C TRP A 187 0.79 -6.74 33.19
N ASP A 188 0.90 -7.60 32.18
CA ASP A 188 -0.13 -8.57 31.80
C ASP A 188 -0.41 -9.57 32.93
N ARG A 189 0.62 -10.06 33.63
CA ARG A 189 0.44 -10.90 34.83
C ARG A 189 -0.13 -10.15 36.04
N ARG A 190 0.24 -8.88 36.24
CA ARG A 190 -0.10 -8.11 37.46
C ARG A 190 -1.46 -7.40 37.37
N PHE A 191 -1.88 -7.02 36.17
CA PHE A 191 -3.14 -6.34 35.91
C PHE A 191 -4.10 -7.16 35.05
N GLY A 192 -3.74 -8.39 34.67
CA GLY A 192 -4.57 -9.27 33.84
C GLY A 192 -4.81 -8.71 32.43
N THR A 193 -3.86 -7.96 31.87
CA THR A 193 -3.96 -7.35 30.53
C THR A 193 -3.24 -8.18 29.46
N SER A 194 -3.37 -7.86 28.17
CA SER A 194 -2.62 -8.48 27.05
C SER A 194 -1.80 -7.45 26.25
N VAL A 195 -1.17 -6.50 26.95
CA VAL A 195 -0.36 -5.43 26.38
C VAL A 195 0.80 -6.00 25.55
N ALA A 196 1.45 -7.09 25.95
CA ALA A 196 2.62 -7.65 25.27
C ALA A 196 2.35 -8.10 23.82
N GLY A 197 1.12 -8.53 23.52
CA GLY A 197 0.70 -8.94 22.17
C GLY A 197 0.31 -7.80 21.22
N GLY A 198 0.26 -6.55 21.70
CA GLY A 198 -0.32 -5.42 20.97
C GLY A 198 0.48 -4.96 19.76
N ARG A 199 -0.10 -4.20 18.81
CA ARG A 199 0.70 -3.67 17.69
C ARG A 199 1.68 -2.60 18.16
N ILE A 200 1.32 -1.78 19.14
CA ILE A 200 2.26 -0.83 19.77
C ILE A 200 3.31 -1.60 20.56
N ALA A 201 2.95 -2.60 21.37
CA ALA A 201 3.93 -3.43 22.05
C ALA A 201 4.80 -4.23 21.09
N ARG A 202 4.27 -4.83 20.03
CA ARG A 202 5.03 -5.52 18.97
C ARG A 202 5.85 -4.57 18.12
N PHE A 203 5.37 -3.35 17.85
CA PHE A 203 6.12 -2.31 17.15
C PHE A 203 7.25 -1.84 18.04
N ILE A 204 6.97 -1.46 19.28
CA ILE A 204 7.97 -1.08 20.29
C ILE A 204 8.93 -2.25 20.55
N SER A 205 8.47 -3.51 20.56
CA SER A 205 9.30 -4.71 20.69
C SER A 205 10.02 -5.06 19.38
N SER A 206 9.54 -4.64 18.22
CA SER A 206 10.26 -4.77 16.94
C SER A 206 11.32 -3.70 16.80
N VAL A 207 11.03 -2.48 17.27
CA VAL A 207 11.96 -1.37 17.41
C VAL A 207 13.00 -1.73 18.47
N GLU A 208 12.60 -2.26 19.62
CA GLU A 208 13.48 -2.81 20.67
C GLU A 208 14.34 -3.93 20.11
N ARG A 209 13.78 -4.93 19.40
CA ARG A 209 14.58 -6.01 18.79
C ARG A 209 15.54 -5.50 17.73
N GLN A 210 15.15 -4.53 16.90
CA GLN A 210 16.04 -3.92 15.92
C GLN A 210 17.12 -3.06 16.59
N MET A 211 16.79 -2.33 17.66
CA MET A 211 17.73 -1.54 18.46
C MET A 211 18.70 -2.44 19.22
N LEU A 212 18.22 -3.46 19.93
CA LEU A 212 19.04 -4.49 20.59
C LEU A 212 19.92 -5.23 19.59
N GLY A 213 19.36 -5.59 18.43
CA GLY A 213 20.11 -6.18 17.33
C GLY A 213 21.24 -5.27 16.87
N LEU A 214 20.97 -3.98 16.64
CA LEU A 214 21.99 -3.00 16.24
C LEU A 214 23.06 -2.78 17.33
N VAL A 215 22.65 -2.61 18.59
CA VAL A 215 23.54 -2.38 19.75
C VAL A 215 24.46 -3.58 20.00
N ARG A 216 23.91 -4.80 19.96
CA ARG A 216 24.64 -6.03 20.35
C ARG A 216 25.44 -6.67 19.23
N SER A 217 24.91 -6.66 18.00
CA SER A 217 25.58 -7.37 16.90
C SER A 217 26.71 -6.56 16.26
N HIS A 218 26.61 -5.22 16.24
CA HIS A 218 27.55 -4.37 15.49
C HIS A 218 27.71 -2.96 16.13
N PRO A 219 28.43 -2.80 17.26
CA PRO A 219 28.58 -1.50 17.95
C PRO A 219 29.22 -0.42 17.05
N LYS A 220 30.10 -0.81 16.12
CA LYS A 220 30.69 0.08 15.11
C LYS A 220 29.62 0.71 14.21
N ARG A 221 28.59 -0.04 13.83
CA ARG A 221 27.48 0.43 12.97
C ARG A 221 26.62 1.46 13.71
N LEU A 222 26.32 1.22 14.98
CA LEU A 222 25.60 2.18 15.81
C LEU A 222 26.40 3.48 15.97
N ALA A 223 27.71 3.39 16.26
CA ALA A 223 28.57 4.56 16.38
C ALA A 223 28.56 5.41 15.08
N VAL A 224 28.67 4.77 13.92
CA VAL A 224 28.59 5.46 12.62
C VAL A 224 27.24 6.17 12.44
N LEU A 225 26.11 5.51 12.75
CA LEU A 225 24.78 6.10 12.61
C LEU A 225 24.57 7.31 13.54
N MET A 226 25.06 7.23 14.78
CA MET A 226 24.96 8.32 15.75
C MET A 226 25.88 9.48 15.37
N THR A 227 27.14 9.22 15.05
CA THR A 227 28.09 10.23 14.58
C THR A 227 27.58 10.93 13.33
N ALA A 228 27.06 10.18 12.36
CA ALA A 228 26.48 10.77 11.16
C ALA A 228 25.26 11.65 11.46
N THR A 229 24.43 11.28 12.44
CA THR A 229 23.27 12.09 12.84
C THR A 229 23.69 13.40 13.50
N ILE A 230 24.64 13.33 14.44
CA ILE A 230 25.21 14.52 15.10
C ILE A 230 25.88 15.44 14.09
N LEU A 231 26.76 14.89 13.24
CA LEU A 231 27.45 15.65 12.21
C LEU A 231 26.48 16.29 11.22
N SER A 232 25.42 15.58 10.81
CA SER A 232 24.37 16.15 9.97
C SER A 232 23.68 17.34 10.65
N TYR A 233 23.38 17.23 11.95
CA TYR A 233 22.75 18.31 12.70
C TYR A 233 23.66 19.53 12.85
N LEU A 234 24.93 19.31 13.17
CA LEU A 234 25.93 20.38 13.28
C LEU A 234 26.15 21.09 11.95
N LEU A 235 26.23 20.36 10.84
CA LEU A 235 26.33 20.95 9.50
C LEU A 235 25.12 21.83 9.15
N MET A 236 23.92 21.43 9.57
CA MET A 236 22.70 22.20 9.35
C MET A 236 22.59 23.43 10.25
N SER A 237 23.03 23.32 11.49
CA SER A 237 23.20 24.47 12.39
C SER A 237 24.23 25.45 11.85
N LEU A 238 25.36 24.95 11.32
CA LEU A 238 26.41 25.76 10.72
C LEU A 238 25.92 26.46 9.44
N GLU A 239 25.13 25.75 8.63
CA GLU A 239 24.45 26.32 7.46
C GLU A 239 23.57 27.51 7.88
N ALA A 240 22.72 27.34 8.91
CA ALA A 240 21.88 28.41 9.43
C ALA A 240 22.71 29.60 9.97
N TRP A 241 23.81 29.32 10.68
CA TRP A 241 24.72 30.34 11.19
C TRP A 241 25.35 31.17 10.07
N VAL A 242 25.91 30.51 9.04
CA VAL A 242 26.51 31.17 7.87
C VAL A 242 25.50 32.08 7.18
N ILE A 243 24.27 31.60 6.99
CA ILE A 243 23.22 32.37 6.31
C ILE A 243 22.84 33.62 7.12
N LEU A 244 22.69 33.48 8.43
CA LEU A 244 22.31 34.59 9.31
C LEU A 244 23.42 35.63 9.44
N VAL A 245 24.67 35.20 9.64
CA VAL A 245 25.83 36.11 9.67
C VAL A 245 25.97 36.86 8.35
N ALA A 246 25.85 36.18 7.21
CA ALA A 246 25.91 36.81 5.90
C ALA A 246 24.75 37.78 5.63
N SER A 247 23.61 37.59 6.31
CA SER A 247 22.48 38.52 6.23
C SER A 247 22.66 39.79 7.09
N GLY A 248 23.82 39.98 7.73
CA GLY A 248 24.09 41.09 8.63
C GLY A 248 23.51 40.90 10.03
N THR A 249 23.10 39.67 10.37
CA THR A 249 22.48 39.35 11.66
C THR A 249 23.53 38.75 12.60
N ALA A 250 23.89 39.47 13.67
CA ALA A 250 24.83 38.98 14.67
C ALA A 250 24.18 37.89 15.52
N ILE A 251 24.54 36.63 15.26
CA ILE A 251 24.05 35.47 16.01
C ILE A 251 25.21 34.60 16.48
N SER A 252 25.14 34.17 17.75
CA SER A 252 26.11 33.23 18.30
C SER A 252 25.92 31.82 17.69
N PRO A 253 26.95 30.97 17.68
CA PRO A 253 26.80 29.57 17.25
C PRO A 253 25.71 28.81 18.01
N VAL A 254 25.55 29.09 19.31
CA VAL A 254 24.49 28.52 20.16
C VAL A 254 23.10 29.04 19.76
N GLY A 255 23.01 30.33 19.41
CA GLY A 255 21.79 30.92 18.85
C GLY A 255 21.38 30.22 17.54
N ALA A 256 22.32 29.97 16.64
CA ALA A 256 22.06 29.26 15.39
C ALA A 256 21.63 27.79 15.59
N LEU A 257 22.24 27.10 16.57
CA LEU A 257 21.80 25.76 16.99
C LEU A 257 20.36 25.77 17.50
N THR A 258 19.99 26.82 18.22
CA THR A 258 18.63 27.00 18.70
C THR A 258 17.67 27.27 17.53
N VAL A 259 18.02 28.16 16.60
CA VAL A 259 17.24 28.41 15.36
C VAL A 259 17.02 27.10 14.57
N GLU A 260 18.04 26.25 14.43
CA GLU A 260 17.88 24.94 13.78
C GLU A 260 16.94 24.02 14.57
N THR A 261 17.03 24.01 15.90
CA THR A 261 16.11 23.26 16.77
C THR A 261 14.66 23.71 16.59
N PHE A 262 14.41 25.03 16.59
CA PHE A 262 13.10 25.61 16.26
C PHE A 262 12.62 25.19 14.88
N SER A 263 13.50 25.29 13.87
CA SER A 263 13.19 24.93 12.49
C SER A 263 12.81 23.46 12.34
N ARG A 264 13.41 22.58 13.17
CA ARG A 264 13.13 21.15 13.18
C ARG A 264 11.79 20.81 13.80
N VAL A 265 11.46 21.43 14.92
CA VAL A 265 10.14 21.34 15.53
C VAL A 265 9.06 21.79 14.55
N ALA A 266 9.24 22.95 13.91
CA ALA A 266 8.28 23.49 12.93
C ALA A 266 8.20 22.63 11.64
N SER A 267 9.29 21.97 11.25
CA SER A 267 9.31 21.06 10.10
C SER A 267 8.40 19.84 10.28
N PHE A 268 8.12 19.41 11.51
CA PHE A 268 7.17 18.31 11.76
C PHE A 268 5.73 18.73 11.46
N ALA A 269 5.32 19.94 11.87
CA ALA A 269 3.98 20.46 11.62
C ALA A 269 3.71 20.73 10.14
N SER A 270 4.76 21.02 9.36
CA SER A 270 4.67 21.37 7.94
C SER A 270 4.99 20.22 6.98
N ALA A 271 5.23 19.00 7.48
CA ALA A 271 5.69 17.87 6.67
C ALA A 271 4.73 17.48 5.52
N PHE A 272 3.44 17.83 5.64
CA PHE A 272 2.40 17.54 4.66
C PHE A 272 2.22 18.63 3.59
N ILE A 273 2.97 19.73 3.68
CA ILE A 273 2.87 20.86 2.75
C ILE A 273 3.87 20.66 1.61
N PRO A 274 3.42 20.50 0.34
CA PRO A 274 4.30 20.34 -0.81
C PRO A 274 5.30 21.50 -0.94
N ALA A 275 6.57 21.18 -1.14
CA ALA A 275 7.69 22.13 -1.20
C ALA A 275 7.78 23.09 0.01
N ASN A 276 7.08 22.81 1.12
CA ASN A 276 6.89 23.68 2.27
C ASN A 276 6.57 25.15 1.88
N LEU A 277 5.70 25.35 0.88
CA LEU A 277 5.26 26.69 0.47
C LEU A 277 4.58 27.43 1.64
N GLY A 278 5.05 28.64 1.96
CA GLY A 278 4.59 29.45 3.09
C GLY A 278 5.08 28.97 4.47
N ALA A 279 5.22 27.67 4.66
CA ALA A 279 5.67 27.09 5.92
C ALA A 279 7.17 27.30 6.19
N LEU A 280 8.03 27.30 5.16
CA LEU A 280 9.47 27.58 5.29
C LEU A 280 9.71 29.02 5.76
N GLU A 281 8.94 29.96 5.23
CA GLU A 281 8.96 31.38 5.56
C GLU A 281 8.52 31.60 7.00
N ALA A 282 7.34 31.08 7.36
CA ALA A 282 6.79 31.20 8.71
C ALA A 282 7.72 30.54 9.75
N SER A 283 8.23 29.34 9.48
CA SER A 283 9.10 28.62 10.42
C SER A 283 10.46 29.28 10.61
N SER A 284 11.07 29.82 9.56
CA SER A 284 12.38 30.50 9.67
C SER A 284 12.26 31.86 10.35
N LEU A 285 11.18 32.61 10.08
CA LEU A 285 10.88 33.86 10.79
C LEU A 285 10.62 33.60 12.27
N ALA A 286 9.77 32.62 12.59
CA ALA A 286 9.47 32.25 13.96
C ALA A 286 10.71 31.76 14.72
N ALA A 287 11.58 30.98 14.07
CA ALA A 287 12.80 30.47 14.69
C ALA A 287 13.78 31.58 15.06
N VAL A 288 13.94 32.60 14.20
CA VAL A 288 14.83 33.74 14.49
C VAL A 288 14.23 34.67 15.54
N ALA A 289 12.92 34.95 15.44
CA ALA A 289 12.19 35.72 16.44
C ALA A 289 12.27 35.08 17.84
N ALA A 290 12.26 33.75 17.92
CA ALA A 290 12.33 33.04 19.19
C ALA A 290 13.70 33.12 19.89
N VAL A 291 14.76 33.49 19.18
CA VAL A 291 16.09 33.78 19.76
C VAL A 291 16.22 35.27 20.14
N GLY A 292 15.15 36.06 19.96
CA GLY A 292 15.12 37.47 20.33
C GLY A 292 15.83 38.39 19.34
N ILE A 293 16.05 37.93 18.10
CA ILE A 293 16.77 38.69 17.08
C ILE A 293 15.79 39.24 16.05
N ALA A 294 15.82 40.56 15.85
CA ALA A 294 15.03 41.24 14.83
C ALA A 294 15.78 41.25 13.49
N GLY A 295 15.33 40.46 12.51
CA GLY A 295 15.91 40.42 11.17
C GLY A 295 16.53 39.07 10.79
N GLY A 296 16.94 38.90 9.54
CA GLY A 296 17.60 37.66 9.05
C GLY A 296 16.68 36.47 8.77
N GLY A 297 15.51 36.35 9.41
CA GLY A 297 14.58 35.22 9.21
C GLY A 297 14.06 35.07 7.78
N ALA A 298 13.80 36.18 7.07
CA ALA A 298 13.41 36.16 5.65
C ALA A 298 14.56 35.71 4.74
N ALA A 299 15.80 36.15 5.02
CA ALA A 299 16.98 35.70 4.30
C ALA A 299 17.22 34.20 4.50
N LEU A 300 17.08 33.72 5.74
CA LEU A 300 17.18 32.30 6.09
C LEU A 300 16.15 31.44 5.35
N ALA A 301 14.89 31.88 5.32
CA ALA A 301 13.83 31.19 4.58
C ALA A 301 14.16 31.09 3.08
N LEU A 302 14.58 32.20 2.48
CA LEU A 302 14.84 32.28 1.04
C LEU A 302 16.04 31.42 0.64
N VAL A 303 17.15 31.47 1.38
CA VAL A 303 18.32 30.60 1.09
C VAL A 303 17.97 29.13 1.25
N ARG A 304 17.20 28.76 2.29
CA ARG A 304 16.76 27.37 2.48
C ARG A 304 15.82 26.90 1.37
N ARG A 305 15.03 27.82 0.77
CA ARG A 305 14.21 27.56 -0.42
C ARG A 305 15.06 27.36 -1.66
N ILE A 306 15.99 28.28 -1.96
CA ILE A 306 16.95 28.15 -3.07
C ILE A 306 17.68 26.81 -2.98
N ARG A 307 18.20 26.47 -1.79
CA ARG A 307 18.86 25.19 -1.50
C ARG A 307 17.94 24.00 -1.73
N GLY A 308 16.71 24.05 -1.21
CA GLY A 308 15.72 22.97 -1.38
C GLY A 308 15.43 22.68 -2.85
N LEU A 309 15.24 23.74 -3.64
CA LEU A 309 14.99 23.65 -5.09
C LEU A 309 16.22 23.21 -5.87
N PHE A 310 17.41 23.70 -5.50
CA PHE A 310 18.66 23.28 -6.11
C PHE A 310 18.87 21.76 -5.98
N TRP A 311 18.75 21.22 -4.78
CA TRP A 311 18.89 19.77 -4.56
C TRP A 311 17.72 18.96 -5.12
N ALA A 312 16.51 19.52 -5.15
CA ALA A 312 15.38 18.89 -5.85
C ALA A 312 15.63 18.79 -7.36
N GLY A 313 16.12 19.86 -7.98
CA GLY A 313 16.51 19.89 -9.39
C GLY A 313 17.63 18.89 -9.70
N ILE A 314 18.68 18.86 -8.90
CA ILE A 314 19.77 17.88 -9.02
C ILE A 314 19.25 16.45 -8.87
N GLY A 315 18.42 16.18 -7.86
CA GLY A 315 17.87 14.84 -7.61
C GLY A 315 16.97 14.35 -8.74
N LEU A 316 16.18 15.24 -9.36
CA LEU A 316 15.38 14.93 -10.56
C LEU A 316 16.25 14.78 -11.82
N ALA A 317 17.31 15.57 -11.96
CA ALA A 317 18.24 15.48 -13.09
C ALA A 317 19.04 14.15 -13.07
N ILE A 318 19.48 13.75 -11.88
CA ILE A 318 20.25 12.53 -11.63
C ILE A 318 19.35 11.29 -11.46
N TYR A 319 18.02 11.49 -11.48
CA TYR A 319 17.03 10.43 -11.30
C TYR A 319 17.37 9.21 -12.18
N PRO A 320 17.52 7.99 -11.61
CA PRO A 320 18.04 6.86 -12.37
C PRO A 320 17.13 6.47 -13.56
N ARG A 321 17.58 6.74 -14.79
CA ARG A 321 16.86 6.39 -16.04
C ARG A 321 17.22 5.00 -16.60
N GLY A 322 17.98 4.21 -15.85
CA GLY A 322 18.48 2.92 -16.32
C GLY A 322 17.37 1.91 -16.62
N THR A 323 17.21 1.58 -17.90
CA THR A 323 16.59 0.35 -18.36
C THR A 323 17.42 -0.83 -17.87
N ARG A 324 16.76 -1.94 -17.51
CA ARG A 324 17.44 -3.23 -17.28
C ARG A 324 18.37 -3.46 -18.47
N ARG A 325 19.69 -3.45 -18.27
CA ARG A 325 20.51 -4.40 -19.01
C ARG A 325 20.13 -5.76 -18.40
N PRO A 326 19.55 -6.69 -19.18
CA PRO A 326 19.57 -8.07 -18.75
C PRO A 326 21.02 -8.36 -18.39
N LEU A 327 21.27 -8.92 -17.22
CA LEU A 327 22.51 -9.65 -17.04
C LEU A 327 22.55 -10.64 -18.21
N ALA A 328 23.39 -10.35 -19.19
CA ALA A 328 23.88 -11.38 -20.09
C ALA A 328 24.52 -12.39 -19.14
N ARG A 329 23.77 -13.44 -18.81
CA ARG A 329 24.42 -14.72 -18.57
C ARG A 329 25.08 -15.02 -19.90
N THR A 330 26.37 -14.72 -19.93
CA THR A 330 27.31 -15.16 -20.95
C THR A 330 26.98 -16.62 -21.26
N GLY A 331 26.91 -16.94 -22.55
CA GLY A 331 26.47 -18.23 -23.01
C GLY A 331 27.26 -19.35 -22.36
N GLU A 332 26.55 -20.23 -21.67
CA GLU A 332 26.98 -21.58 -21.36
C GLU A 332 25.75 -22.47 -21.47
N ALA A 333 26.01 -23.67 -21.99
CA ALA A 333 25.06 -24.59 -22.61
C ALA A 333 23.79 -24.89 -21.80
N LEU A 334 22.74 -25.28 -22.55
CA LEU A 334 21.55 -25.99 -22.08
C LEU A 334 21.90 -27.01 -20.99
N THR A 335 21.77 -26.59 -19.73
CA THR A 335 21.86 -27.47 -18.56
C THR A 335 20.53 -27.38 -17.84
N VAL A 336 19.95 -28.55 -17.63
CA VAL A 336 18.63 -28.79 -17.03
C VAL A 336 18.52 -28.00 -15.72
N ALA A 337 17.55 -27.09 -15.65
CA ALA A 337 17.29 -26.30 -14.45
C ALA A 337 16.87 -27.22 -13.28
N PRO A 338 17.35 -26.97 -12.04
CA PRO A 338 16.96 -27.78 -10.89
C PRO A 338 15.45 -27.69 -10.60
N ALA A 339 14.91 -28.73 -9.96
CA ALA A 339 13.48 -28.88 -9.63
C ALA A 339 12.94 -27.65 -8.84
N PRO A 340 11.70 -27.21 -9.11
CA PRO A 340 11.15 -26.01 -8.48
C PRO A 340 10.83 -26.25 -7.00
N ALA A 341 11.28 -25.35 -6.12
CA ALA A 341 10.96 -25.36 -4.69
C ALA A 341 9.52 -24.85 -4.40
N GLY A 342 8.49 -25.48 -4.98
CA GLY A 342 7.08 -25.13 -4.72
C GLY A 342 6.07 -25.91 -5.60
N PRO A 343 4.75 -25.74 -5.35
CA PRO A 343 3.71 -26.55 -5.99
C PRO A 343 3.61 -26.30 -7.50
N VAL A 344 3.25 -27.34 -8.25
CA VAL A 344 3.13 -27.34 -9.73
C VAL A 344 1.68 -27.54 -10.17
N LEU A 345 1.24 -26.72 -11.12
CA LEU A 345 -0.08 -26.81 -11.75
C LEU A 345 0.04 -27.36 -13.16
N LEU A 346 -0.79 -28.34 -13.48
CA LEU A 346 -0.98 -28.92 -14.79
C LEU A 346 -2.31 -28.42 -15.35
N TYR A 347 -2.28 -27.79 -16.53
CA TYR A 347 -3.47 -27.24 -17.17
C TYR A 347 -3.67 -27.86 -18.55
N VAL A 348 -4.71 -28.70 -18.68
CA VAL A 348 -5.13 -29.27 -19.95
C VAL A 348 -6.07 -28.27 -20.61
N MET A 349 -5.55 -27.48 -21.55
CA MET A 349 -6.24 -26.29 -22.06
C MET A 349 -7.37 -26.61 -23.05
N ARG A 350 -7.34 -27.78 -23.69
CA ARG A 350 -8.32 -28.21 -24.69
C ARG A 350 -8.78 -29.63 -24.41
N ASP A 351 -10.08 -29.86 -24.57
CA ASP A 351 -10.70 -31.19 -24.54
C ASP A 351 -11.85 -31.21 -25.55
N PRO A 352 -12.06 -32.30 -26.32
CA PRO A 352 -13.14 -32.40 -27.31
C PRO A 352 -14.56 -32.22 -26.73
N SER A 353 -14.76 -32.50 -25.44
CA SER A 353 -16.05 -32.30 -24.77
C SER A 353 -16.38 -30.83 -24.47
N VAL A 354 -15.40 -29.93 -24.60
CA VAL A 354 -15.54 -28.49 -24.27
C VAL A 354 -15.54 -27.67 -25.56
N ARG A 355 -16.70 -27.09 -25.88
CA ARG A 355 -16.91 -26.29 -27.11
C ARG A 355 -16.47 -24.83 -26.98
N ILE A 356 -16.27 -24.33 -25.76
CA ILE A 356 -15.76 -22.97 -25.52
C ILE A 356 -14.29 -22.87 -25.91
N SER A 357 -13.94 -21.83 -26.69
CA SER A 357 -12.53 -21.50 -26.93
C SER A 357 -11.84 -21.12 -25.61
N PRO A 358 -10.64 -21.64 -25.31
CA PRO A 358 -9.89 -21.26 -24.11
C PRO A 358 -9.48 -19.77 -24.10
N HIS A 359 -9.63 -19.08 -25.24
CA HIS A 359 -9.38 -17.65 -25.39
C HIS A 359 -10.64 -16.79 -25.20
N SER A 360 -11.81 -17.42 -25.04
CA SER A 360 -13.07 -16.74 -24.74
C SER A 360 -12.93 -15.91 -23.47
N ARG A 361 -13.49 -14.70 -23.47
CA ARG A 361 -13.35 -13.77 -22.36
C ARG A 361 -14.46 -13.97 -21.34
N LEU A 362 -14.07 -14.24 -20.10
CA LEU A 362 -14.95 -14.21 -18.93
C LEU A 362 -14.63 -12.94 -18.14
N ALA A 363 -15.59 -12.02 -17.96
CA ALA A 363 -15.34 -10.70 -17.36
C ALA A 363 -14.04 -10.05 -17.90
N GLY A 364 -13.92 -9.99 -19.23
CA GLY A 364 -12.84 -9.33 -19.99
C GLY A 364 -11.43 -9.92 -19.95
N LEU A 365 -11.18 -11.07 -19.30
CA LEU A 365 -9.94 -11.84 -19.44
C LEU A 365 -10.18 -13.20 -20.12
N PRO A 366 -9.28 -13.67 -20.99
CA PRO A 366 -9.33 -15.04 -21.53
C PRO A 366 -9.32 -16.10 -20.43
N LEU A 367 -10.07 -17.19 -20.61
CA LEU A 367 -10.15 -18.29 -19.64
C LEU A 367 -8.76 -18.89 -19.32
N SER A 368 -7.96 -19.14 -20.35
CA SER A 368 -6.59 -19.64 -20.22
C SER A 368 -5.68 -18.73 -19.38
N GLU A 369 -5.75 -17.41 -19.60
CA GLU A 369 -5.02 -16.43 -18.79
C GLU A 369 -5.47 -16.43 -17.32
N ARG A 370 -6.77 -16.60 -17.07
CA ARG A 370 -7.32 -16.56 -15.71
C ARG A 370 -6.78 -17.70 -14.86
N ILE A 371 -6.72 -18.91 -15.41
CA ILE A 371 -6.22 -20.10 -14.69
C ILE A 371 -4.73 -19.94 -14.38
N ILE A 372 -3.93 -19.52 -15.36
CA ILE A 372 -2.49 -19.28 -15.15
C ILE A 372 -2.27 -18.19 -14.09
N ARG A 373 -2.99 -17.06 -14.17
CA ARG A 373 -2.89 -15.98 -13.16
C ARG A 373 -3.35 -16.44 -11.78
N ALA A 374 -4.40 -17.26 -11.70
CA ALA A 374 -4.90 -17.81 -10.44
C ALA A 374 -3.84 -18.70 -9.77
N ALA A 375 -3.18 -19.58 -10.54
CA ALA A 375 -2.11 -20.44 -10.07
C ALA A 375 -0.90 -19.66 -9.55
N LEU A 376 -0.42 -18.71 -10.34
CA LEU A 376 0.73 -17.88 -9.95
C LEU A 376 0.43 -17.03 -8.70
N ARG A 377 -0.84 -16.62 -8.52
CA ARG A 377 -1.30 -15.93 -7.32
C ARG A 377 -1.41 -16.85 -6.10
N ALA A 378 -1.83 -18.10 -6.30
CA ALA A 378 -1.90 -19.12 -5.26
C ALA A 378 -0.50 -19.62 -4.79
N GLY A 379 0.59 -19.11 -5.39
CA GLY A 379 1.96 -19.45 -5.00
C GLY A 379 2.57 -20.61 -5.78
N TYR A 380 1.96 -21.04 -6.88
CA TYR A 380 2.52 -22.10 -7.72
C TYR A 380 3.83 -21.65 -8.35
N ALA A 381 4.86 -22.49 -8.17
CA ALA A 381 6.21 -22.21 -8.65
C ALA A 381 6.26 -22.36 -10.17
N ARG A 382 5.57 -23.37 -10.71
CA ARG A 382 5.55 -23.74 -12.13
C ARG A 382 4.13 -24.10 -12.58
N VAL A 383 3.80 -23.74 -13.82
CA VAL A 383 2.56 -24.10 -14.51
C VAL A 383 2.92 -24.77 -15.84
N VAL A 384 2.43 -25.98 -16.09
CA VAL A 384 2.61 -26.70 -17.36
C VAL A 384 1.27 -26.70 -18.09
N VAL A 385 1.23 -26.17 -19.31
CA VAL A 385 0.02 -26.01 -20.11
C VAL A 385 0.09 -26.92 -21.33
N ALA A 386 -0.88 -27.81 -21.48
CA ALA A 386 -1.03 -28.66 -22.65
C ALA A 386 -1.98 -27.99 -23.66
N THR A 387 -1.49 -27.64 -24.85
CA THR A 387 -2.23 -26.81 -25.82
C THR A 387 -2.94 -27.58 -26.93
N CYS A 388 -2.62 -28.85 -27.15
CA CYS A 388 -3.26 -29.67 -28.17
C CYS A 388 -4.53 -30.35 -27.65
N THR A 389 -5.36 -30.85 -28.56
CA THR A 389 -6.47 -31.74 -28.22
C THR A 389 -5.91 -33.16 -28.08
N TRP A 390 -6.10 -33.74 -26.91
CA TRP A 390 -5.66 -35.09 -26.56
C TRP A 390 -6.86 -36.02 -26.72
N HIS A 391 -6.61 -37.25 -27.16
CA HIS A 391 -7.61 -38.15 -27.77
C HIS A 391 -8.20 -37.69 -29.12
N VAL A 392 -7.45 -37.96 -30.19
CA VAL A 392 -8.02 -38.34 -31.49
C VAL A 392 -7.62 -39.81 -31.71
N PRO A 393 -8.56 -40.73 -32.00
CA PRO A 393 -8.17 -42.10 -32.33
C PRO A 393 -7.08 -42.07 -33.40
N ARG A 394 -6.00 -42.82 -33.17
CA ARG A 394 -4.77 -42.84 -34.01
C ARG A 394 -5.06 -43.02 -35.51
N ALA A 395 -6.22 -43.58 -35.86
CA ALA A 395 -6.71 -43.75 -37.22
C ALA A 395 -7.01 -42.43 -38.00
N MET A 396 -7.08 -41.26 -37.35
CA MET A 396 -7.43 -39.99 -38.02
C MET A 396 -6.27 -38.98 -38.10
N CYS A 397 -5.07 -39.32 -37.60
CA CYS A 397 -3.89 -38.46 -37.64
C CYS A 397 -2.90 -38.80 -38.77
N ASP A 398 -3.10 -39.90 -39.51
CA ASP A 398 -2.18 -40.38 -40.56
C ASP A 398 -2.49 -39.82 -41.96
N VAL A 399 -3.15 -38.66 -42.06
CA VAL A 399 -3.27 -37.93 -43.34
C VAL A 399 -2.33 -36.72 -43.31
N PRO A 400 -1.27 -36.68 -44.15
CA PRO A 400 -0.41 -35.51 -44.25
C PRO A 400 -1.24 -34.30 -44.73
N GLY A 401 -1.50 -33.35 -43.84
CA GLY A 401 -2.22 -32.12 -44.15
C GLY A 401 -3.61 -31.95 -43.50
N ALA A 402 -4.09 -32.92 -42.70
CA ALA A 402 -5.36 -32.75 -41.99
C ALA A 402 -5.19 -31.86 -40.74
N THR A 403 -5.71 -30.64 -40.78
CA THR A 403 -5.98 -29.85 -39.58
C THR A 403 -7.10 -30.52 -38.79
N CYS A 404 -6.93 -30.67 -37.47
CA CYS A 404 -7.97 -31.15 -36.56
C CYS A 404 -9.10 -30.12 -36.49
N ASP A 405 -9.97 -30.10 -37.51
CA ASP A 405 -11.12 -29.22 -37.60
C ASP A 405 -12.35 -29.90 -37.03
N VAL A 406 -12.69 -29.52 -35.80
CA VAL A 406 -14.05 -29.69 -35.26
C VAL A 406 -14.96 -28.70 -36.01
N PRO A 407 -16.03 -29.15 -36.69
CA PRO A 407 -16.94 -28.26 -37.41
C PRO A 407 -17.73 -27.37 -36.44
N GLY A 408 -17.71 -26.04 -36.65
CA GLY A 408 -18.70 -25.13 -36.06
C GLY A 408 -18.24 -24.11 -34.99
N ALA A 409 -16.95 -23.84 -34.81
CA ALA A 409 -16.48 -22.84 -33.83
C ALA A 409 -15.95 -21.54 -34.48
N SER A 410 -16.80 -20.51 -34.52
CA SER A 410 -16.57 -19.04 -34.65
C SER A 410 -15.40 -18.49 -35.51
N ASP A 411 -15.73 -17.59 -36.43
CA ASP A 411 -14.92 -16.93 -37.49
C ASP A 411 -13.69 -16.07 -37.08
N VAL A 412 -12.99 -16.37 -35.98
CA VAL A 412 -11.69 -15.73 -35.67
C VAL A 412 -10.56 -16.68 -36.06
N PRO A 413 -9.55 -16.28 -36.86
CA PRO A 413 -8.44 -17.16 -37.22
C PRO A 413 -7.69 -17.63 -35.98
N ARG A 414 -7.81 -18.93 -35.64
CA ARG A 414 -7.19 -19.59 -34.47
C ARG A 414 -5.70 -19.23 -34.26
N ALA A 415 -4.97 -19.00 -35.36
CA ALA A 415 -3.56 -18.58 -35.35
C ALA A 415 -3.27 -17.24 -34.66
N THR A 416 -4.24 -16.32 -34.60
CA THR A 416 -4.03 -14.98 -34.03
C THR A 416 -4.22 -14.99 -32.52
N GLU A 417 -5.19 -15.77 -32.02
CA GLU A 417 -5.42 -15.97 -30.59
C GLU A 417 -4.27 -16.74 -29.93
N ASP A 418 -3.79 -17.82 -30.58
CA ASP A 418 -2.66 -18.60 -30.08
C ASP A 418 -1.36 -17.76 -30.04
N ARG A 419 -1.14 -16.85 -31.01
CA ARG A 419 -0.02 -15.89 -30.95
C ARG A 419 -0.14 -14.91 -29.79
N GLN A 420 -1.35 -14.45 -29.44
CA GLN A 420 -1.53 -13.57 -28.27
C GLN A 420 -1.26 -14.32 -26.96
N PHE A 421 -1.73 -15.57 -26.88
CA PHE A 421 -1.46 -16.44 -25.75
C PHE A 421 0.04 -16.75 -25.59
N GLU A 422 0.75 -17.01 -26.68
CA GLU A 422 2.20 -17.21 -26.63
C GLU A 422 2.96 -15.97 -26.13
N ARG A 423 2.58 -14.77 -26.59
CA ARG A 423 3.14 -13.52 -26.06
C ARG A 423 2.85 -13.36 -24.56
N PHE A 424 1.64 -13.72 -24.13
CA PHE A 424 1.25 -13.71 -22.73
C PHE A 424 2.11 -14.68 -21.91
N VAL A 425 2.31 -15.92 -22.36
CA VAL A 425 3.09 -16.93 -21.62
C VAL A 425 4.57 -16.54 -21.53
N ARG A 426 5.16 -16.01 -22.61
CA ARG A 426 6.57 -15.56 -22.66
C ARG A 426 6.92 -14.55 -21.56
N GLN A 427 5.95 -13.77 -21.06
CA GLN A 427 6.19 -12.80 -19.99
C GLN A 427 6.54 -13.44 -18.63
N PHE A 428 6.25 -14.74 -18.45
CA PHE A 428 6.51 -15.47 -17.20
C PHE A 428 7.80 -16.31 -17.24
N GLY A 429 8.52 -16.33 -18.37
CA GLY A 429 9.77 -17.09 -18.53
C GLY A 429 9.57 -18.58 -18.22
N GLU A 430 10.53 -19.17 -17.51
CA GLU A 430 10.54 -20.61 -17.14
C GLU A 430 9.43 -21.02 -16.16
N ARG A 431 8.64 -20.08 -15.62
CA ARG A 431 7.54 -20.41 -14.70
C ARG A 431 6.33 -21.01 -15.40
N VAL A 432 6.17 -20.79 -16.70
CA VAL A 432 5.05 -21.33 -17.47
C VAL A 432 5.60 -22.07 -18.67
N ILE A 433 5.41 -23.39 -18.71
CA ILE A 433 5.88 -24.27 -19.78
C ILE A 433 4.70 -24.63 -20.67
N VAL A 434 4.87 -24.52 -21.98
CA VAL A 434 3.84 -24.90 -22.96
C VAL A 434 4.26 -26.21 -23.62
N ALA A 435 3.45 -27.25 -23.39
CA ALA A 435 3.60 -28.55 -24.04
C ALA A 435 2.65 -28.61 -25.24
N ARG A 436 3.23 -28.86 -26.42
CA ARG A 436 2.51 -28.91 -27.71
C ARG A 436 2.23 -30.35 -28.16
N ASP A 437 2.90 -31.33 -27.58
CA ASP A 437 2.75 -32.75 -27.92
C ASP A 437 3.01 -33.61 -26.67
N ALA A 438 2.70 -34.90 -26.75
CA ALA A 438 2.84 -35.79 -25.60
C ALA A 438 4.32 -35.95 -25.18
N ALA A 439 5.25 -35.78 -26.12
CA ALA A 439 6.68 -35.84 -25.85
C ALA A 439 7.14 -34.64 -25.00
N SER A 440 6.76 -33.42 -25.37
CA SER A 440 7.05 -32.20 -24.62
C SER A 440 6.33 -32.14 -23.28
N TRP A 441 5.13 -32.74 -23.17
CA TRP A 441 4.45 -32.94 -21.88
C TRP A 441 5.26 -33.84 -20.94
N ARG A 442 5.67 -35.02 -21.42
CA ARG A 442 6.49 -35.95 -20.64
C ARG A 442 7.83 -35.33 -20.27
N ALA A 443 8.49 -34.62 -21.20
CA ALA A 443 9.74 -33.93 -20.94
C ALA A 443 9.60 -32.85 -19.85
N ALA A 444 8.49 -32.11 -19.84
CA ALA A 444 8.22 -31.12 -18.81
C ALA A 444 8.05 -31.75 -17.41
N LEU A 445 7.41 -32.92 -17.34
CA LEU A 445 7.18 -33.67 -16.10
C LEU A 445 8.40 -34.46 -15.62
N GLN A 446 9.27 -34.93 -16.52
CA GLN A 446 10.54 -35.58 -16.20
C GLN A 446 11.50 -34.67 -15.41
N SER A 447 11.31 -33.35 -15.49
CA SER A 447 12.05 -32.37 -14.67
C SER A 447 11.59 -32.29 -13.21
N LEU A 448 10.51 -33.01 -12.85
CA LEU A 448 9.94 -33.07 -11.51
C LEU A 448 10.25 -34.43 -10.89
N ASP A 449 10.28 -34.47 -9.56
CA ASP A 449 10.29 -35.73 -8.81
C ASP A 449 8.99 -36.51 -9.13
N PRO A 450 9.05 -37.76 -9.61
CA PRO A 450 7.86 -38.57 -9.91
C PRO A 450 6.87 -38.69 -8.75
N LEU A 451 7.35 -38.64 -7.50
CA LEU A 451 6.52 -38.73 -6.30
C LEU A 451 5.96 -37.37 -5.86
N MET A 452 6.37 -36.27 -6.49
CA MET A 452 5.83 -34.95 -6.22
C MET A 452 4.34 -34.91 -6.55
N THR A 453 3.53 -34.50 -5.59
CA THR A 453 2.10 -34.27 -5.84
C THR A 453 1.90 -32.97 -6.62
N VAL A 454 1.17 -33.07 -7.72
CA VAL A 454 0.84 -31.97 -8.62
C VAL A 454 -0.67 -31.73 -8.61
N THR A 455 -1.08 -30.50 -8.96
CA THR A 455 -2.50 -30.16 -9.12
C THR A 455 -2.82 -30.11 -10.60
N ALA A 456 -3.95 -30.67 -11.04
CA ALA A 456 -4.38 -30.62 -12.44
C ALA A 456 -5.78 -30.02 -12.60
N VAL A 457 -5.97 -29.24 -13.67
CA VAL A 457 -7.24 -28.60 -14.06
C VAL A 457 -7.45 -28.77 -15.55
N GLY A 458 -8.68 -29.12 -15.95
CA GLY A 458 -9.05 -29.34 -17.35
C GLY A 458 -9.72 -28.16 -18.02
N ALA A 459 -9.91 -28.27 -19.33
CA ALA A 459 -10.64 -27.30 -20.14
C ALA A 459 -12.04 -27.07 -19.57
N GLY A 460 -12.55 -25.84 -19.67
CA GLY A 460 -13.89 -25.49 -19.19
C GLY A 460 -14.07 -25.45 -17.66
N THR A 461 -13.04 -25.78 -16.87
CA THR A 461 -13.04 -25.64 -15.42
C THR A 461 -12.23 -24.42 -14.99
N LEU A 462 -12.86 -23.48 -14.29
CA LEU A 462 -12.20 -22.30 -13.74
C LEU A 462 -12.24 -22.33 -12.22
N VAL A 463 -11.07 -22.25 -11.58
CA VAL A 463 -10.92 -22.28 -10.12
C VAL A 463 -10.26 -21.01 -9.59
N SER A 464 -10.62 -20.64 -8.36
CA SER A 464 -10.02 -19.48 -7.68
C SER A 464 -8.62 -19.74 -7.14
N PRO A 465 -7.82 -18.68 -6.90
CA PRO A 465 -6.54 -18.79 -6.18
C PRO A 465 -6.67 -19.41 -4.78
N ALA A 466 -7.80 -19.17 -4.10
CA ALA A 466 -8.05 -19.74 -2.77
C ALA A 466 -8.19 -21.27 -2.85
N LEU A 467 -8.97 -21.77 -3.81
CA LEU A 467 -9.09 -23.21 -4.08
C LEU A 467 -7.74 -23.82 -4.43
N LEU A 468 -6.96 -23.18 -5.30
CA LEU A 468 -5.63 -23.67 -5.68
C LEU A 468 -4.64 -23.66 -4.51
N SER A 469 -4.73 -22.68 -3.62
CA SER A 469 -3.90 -22.62 -2.40
C SER A 469 -4.26 -23.75 -1.42
N GLU A 470 -5.53 -24.10 -1.29
CA GLU A 470 -5.97 -25.25 -0.48
C GLU A 470 -5.59 -26.57 -1.16
N ALA A 471 -5.76 -26.65 -2.48
CA ALA A 471 -5.32 -27.79 -3.29
C ALA A 471 -3.84 -28.10 -3.01
N ALA A 472 -2.99 -27.07 -2.89
CA ALA A 472 -1.55 -27.20 -2.62
C ALA A 472 -1.25 -28.10 -1.40
N GLY A 473 -2.10 -28.06 -0.36
CA GLY A 473 -1.94 -28.82 0.88
C GLY A 473 -2.48 -30.26 0.87
N HIS A 474 -3.17 -30.70 -0.18
CA HIS A 474 -3.75 -32.04 -0.25
C HIS A 474 -2.76 -33.06 -0.84
N ALA A 475 -2.30 -34.04 -0.06
CA ALA A 475 -1.50 -35.14 -0.60
C ALA A 475 -2.35 -36.13 -1.42
N ALA A 476 -1.75 -36.75 -2.43
CA ALA A 476 -2.30 -37.88 -3.18
C ALA A 476 -1.22 -38.98 -3.26
N GLY A 477 -1.64 -40.23 -3.09
CA GLY A 477 -0.78 -41.40 -3.21
C GLY A 477 -0.44 -41.75 -4.67
N ILE A 478 0.48 -42.70 -4.84
CA ILE A 478 0.85 -43.25 -6.15
C ILE A 478 -0.38 -43.98 -6.74
N GLY A 479 -0.75 -43.66 -7.97
CA GLY A 479 -1.93 -44.21 -8.65
C GLY A 479 -3.27 -43.64 -8.16
N GLU A 480 -3.26 -42.66 -7.26
CA GLU A 480 -4.46 -42.04 -6.71
C GLU A 480 -4.74 -40.69 -7.39
N ILE A 481 -5.96 -40.53 -7.95
CA ILE A 481 -6.46 -39.24 -8.42
C ILE A 481 -7.48 -38.70 -7.41
N ARG A 482 -7.03 -37.79 -6.56
CA ARG A 482 -7.83 -37.22 -5.48
C ARG A 482 -8.52 -35.93 -5.90
N ASP A 483 -9.83 -35.85 -5.71
CA ASP A 483 -10.60 -34.63 -5.94
C ASP A 483 -10.25 -33.53 -4.94
N VAL A 484 -10.15 -32.30 -5.43
CA VAL A 484 -10.07 -31.11 -4.57
C VAL A 484 -11.49 -30.59 -4.34
N PRO A 485 -12.00 -30.60 -3.10
CA PRO A 485 -13.33 -30.07 -2.81
C PRO A 485 -13.34 -28.54 -2.95
N ALA A 486 -14.44 -27.99 -3.46
CA ALA A 486 -14.71 -26.56 -3.38
C ALA A 486 -15.31 -26.18 -2.01
N GLY A 487 -15.87 -27.14 -1.28
CA GLY A 487 -16.43 -27.01 0.06
C GLY A 487 -17.10 -28.32 0.46
N ASP A 488 -17.61 -28.43 1.69
CA ASP A 488 -18.14 -29.69 2.23
C ASP A 488 -19.30 -30.27 1.38
N GLN A 489 -20.11 -29.39 0.78
CA GLN A 489 -21.23 -29.77 -0.08
C GLN A 489 -20.83 -29.95 -1.57
N TRP A 490 -19.60 -29.58 -1.94
CA TRP A 490 -19.09 -29.64 -3.31
C TRP A 490 -17.75 -30.39 -3.34
N PRO A 491 -17.77 -31.73 -3.19
CA PRO A 491 -16.57 -32.54 -3.11
C PRO A 491 -15.76 -32.55 -4.42
N ILE A 492 -16.41 -32.28 -5.55
CA ILE A 492 -15.79 -32.26 -6.88
C ILE A 492 -15.80 -30.81 -7.36
N SER A 493 -14.63 -30.18 -7.43
CA SER A 493 -14.47 -28.83 -8.01
C SER A 493 -14.06 -28.84 -9.49
N GLY A 494 -13.61 -30.00 -9.99
CA GLY A 494 -12.96 -30.14 -11.30
C GLY A 494 -11.44 -29.93 -11.26
N ALA A 495 -10.87 -29.57 -10.11
CA ALA A 495 -9.44 -29.66 -9.85
C ALA A 495 -9.10 -30.98 -9.13
N VAL A 496 -7.98 -31.60 -9.49
CA VAL A 496 -7.53 -32.87 -8.91
C VAL A 496 -6.08 -32.81 -8.45
N ARG A 497 -5.70 -33.73 -7.56
CA ARG A 497 -4.35 -33.97 -7.05
C ARG A 497 -3.92 -35.39 -7.40
N LEU A 498 -2.71 -35.52 -7.93
CA LEU A 498 -2.10 -36.79 -8.33
C LEU A 498 -0.57 -36.66 -8.31
N THR A 499 0.17 -37.75 -8.48
CA THR A 499 1.63 -37.69 -8.59
C THR A 499 2.09 -37.20 -9.97
N ALA A 500 3.29 -36.63 -10.05
CA ALA A 500 3.87 -36.21 -11.32
C ALA A 500 4.11 -37.40 -12.27
N GLY A 501 4.40 -38.59 -11.72
CA GLY A 501 4.50 -39.84 -12.48
C GLY A 501 3.17 -40.24 -13.11
N ASP A 502 2.08 -40.24 -12.34
CA ASP A 502 0.74 -40.58 -12.85
C ASP A 502 0.25 -39.54 -13.88
N ALA A 503 0.63 -38.27 -13.70
CA ALA A 503 0.30 -37.20 -14.63
C ALA A 503 1.07 -37.25 -15.96
N ALA A 504 2.11 -38.08 -16.08
CA ALA A 504 2.90 -38.21 -17.30
C ALA A 504 2.09 -38.80 -18.47
N ASP A 505 1.08 -39.60 -18.17
CA ASP A 505 0.06 -40.02 -19.13
C ASP A 505 -1.02 -38.93 -19.27
N ILE A 506 -0.89 -38.13 -20.32
CA ILE A 506 -1.78 -37.01 -20.58
C ILE A 506 -3.19 -37.46 -21.00
N ASP A 507 -3.32 -38.62 -21.66
CA ASP A 507 -4.62 -39.13 -22.10
C ASP A 507 -5.44 -39.60 -20.89
N ALA A 508 -4.81 -40.37 -19.99
CA ALA A 508 -5.43 -40.78 -18.71
C ALA A 508 -5.82 -39.56 -17.84
N LEU A 509 -4.95 -38.54 -17.79
CA LEU A 509 -5.25 -37.30 -17.07
C LEU A 509 -6.43 -36.54 -17.71
N ALA A 510 -6.47 -36.43 -19.04
CA ALA A 510 -7.55 -35.75 -19.76
C ALA A 510 -8.90 -36.45 -19.51
N ASP A 511 -8.94 -37.78 -19.55
CA ASP A 511 -10.15 -38.57 -19.26
C ASP A 511 -10.63 -38.39 -17.81
N ALA A 512 -9.70 -38.38 -16.85
CA ALA A 512 -10.01 -38.13 -15.45
C ALA A 512 -10.60 -36.73 -15.21
N LEU A 513 -10.13 -35.71 -15.94
CA LEU A 513 -10.65 -34.35 -15.91
C LEU A 513 -12.00 -34.24 -16.63
N ARG A 514 -12.17 -34.94 -17.77
CA ARG A 514 -13.42 -34.99 -18.55
C ARG A 514 -14.57 -35.56 -17.74
N THR A 515 -14.32 -36.61 -16.97
CA THR A 515 -15.32 -37.23 -16.11
C THR A 515 -15.84 -36.23 -15.05
N ARG A 516 -14.97 -35.37 -14.53
CA ARG A 516 -15.28 -34.40 -13.46
C ARG A 516 -15.91 -33.09 -13.94
N ILE A 517 -15.75 -32.76 -15.22
CA ILE A 517 -16.50 -31.64 -15.82
C ILE A 517 -17.95 -32.06 -16.17
N ALA A 518 -18.21 -33.35 -16.35
CA ALA A 518 -19.55 -33.88 -16.55
C ALA A 518 -20.40 -33.87 -15.26
N THR A 519 -19.79 -33.97 -14.08
CA THR A 519 -20.49 -33.97 -12.78
C THR A 519 -21.03 -32.58 -12.41
N ALA A 520 -22.30 -32.50 -12.00
CA ALA A 520 -23.14 -31.30 -12.17
C ALA A 520 -23.19 -30.27 -11.02
N ALA A 521 -22.63 -30.50 -9.83
CA ALA A 521 -22.75 -29.54 -8.74
C ALA A 521 -21.53 -28.60 -8.67
N ARG A 522 -21.76 -27.29 -8.89
CA ARG A 522 -20.79 -26.22 -8.60
C ARG A 522 -21.40 -25.22 -7.62
N PRO A 523 -20.59 -24.57 -6.77
CA PRO A 523 -21.10 -23.59 -5.83
C PRO A 523 -21.67 -22.38 -6.57
N SER A 524 -22.78 -21.83 -6.07
CA SER A 524 -23.32 -20.58 -6.60
C SER A 524 -22.42 -19.40 -6.21
N GLY A 525 -22.59 -18.26 -6.88
CA GLY A 525 -21.86 -17.04 -6.49
C GLY A 525 -22.20 -16.57 -5.08
N ASP A 526 -23.41 -16.88 -4.58
CA ASP A 526 -23.79 -16.60 -3.19
C ASP A 526 -23.04 -17.51 -2.22
N ASP A 527 -22.94 -18.81 -2.49
CA ASP A 527 -22.22 -19.74 -1.61
C ASP A 527 -20.75 -19.33 -1.43
N VAL A 528 -20.14 -18.81 -2.50
CA VAL A 528 -18.78 -18.27 -2.44
C VAL A 528 -18.71 -16.94 -1.70
N SER A 529 -19.66 -16.03 -1.93
CA SER A 529 -19.76 -14.77 -1.18
C SER A 529 -19.88 -15.04 0.33
N PHE A 530 -20.76 -16.00 0.69
CA PHE A 530 -21.08 -16.46 2.05
C PHE A 530 -20.00 -17.30 2.72
N GLY A 531 -18.84 -17.47 2.07
CA GLY A 531 -17.72 -18.25 2.58
C GLY A 531 -18.02 -19.74 2.75
N ARG A 532 -19.13 -20.25 2.19
CA ARG A 532 -19.52 -21.67 2.25
C ARG A 532 -18.71 -22.53 1.29
N ALA A 533 -18.16 -21.93 0.24
CA ALA A 533 -17.35 -22.61 -0.77
C ALA A 533 -16.28 -21.69 -1.36
N ARG A 534 -15.27 -22.31 -1.96
CA ARG A 534 -14.32 -21.69 -2.88
C ARG A 534 -14.89 -21.65 -4.28
N LEU A 535 -14.56 -20.61 -5.04
CA LEU A 535 -15.06 -20.46 -6.41
C LEU A 535 -14.52 -21.57 -7.32
N ALA A 536 -15.46 -22.30 -7.93
CA ALA A 536 -15.25 -23.24 -9.02
C ALA A 536 -16.39 -23.05 -10.03
N ILE A 537 -16.06 -22.77 -11.29
CA ILE A 537 -17.02 -22.51 -12.37
C ILE A 537 -16.83 -23.55 -13.47
N ARG A 538 -17.95 -24.07 -13.97
CA ARG A 538 -18.03 -24.93 -15.16
C ARG A 538 -18.54 -24.11 -16.34
N ALA A 539 -17.81 -24.13 -17.45
CA ALA A 539 -18.19 -23.49 -18.70
C ALA A 539 -17.78 -24.40 -19.87
N VAL A 540 -18.75 -25.09 -20.47
CA VAL A 540 -18.55 -26.09 -21.54
C VAL A 540 -18.98 -25.53 -22.89
N GLU A 541 -20.08 -24.77 -22.91
CA GLU A 541 -20.65 -24.16 -24.11
C GLU A 541 -20.60 -22.63 -24.08
N PRO A 542 -20.50 -21.92 -25.22
CA PRO A 542 -20.49 -20.44 -25.23
C PRO A 542 -21.71 -19.82 -24.53
N SER A 543 -22.85 -20.52 -24.51
CA SER A 543 -24.07 -20.19 -23.76
C SER A 543 -23.89 -20.17 -22.24
N ASP A 544 -22.87 -20.85 -21.69
CA ASP A 544 -22.55 -20.86 -20.27
C ASP A 544 -21.84 -19.58 -19.81
N LEU A 545 -21.22 -18.81 -20.73
CA LEU A 545 -20.40 -17.65 -20.39
C LEU A 545 -21.16 -16.56 -19.62
N PRO A 546 -22.40 -16.16 -19.98
CA PRO A 546 -23.17 -15.21 -19.19
C PRO A 546 -23.45 -15.69 -17.77
N HIS A 547 -23.76 -16.98 -17.59
CA HIS A 547 -24.01 -17.58 -16.28
C HIS A 547 -22.73 -17.66 -15.44
N ALA A 548 -21.62 -18.11 -16.05
CA ALA A 548 -20.30 -18.09 -15.44
C ALA A 548 -19.90 -16.67 -15.00
N GLU A 549 -20.19 -15.66 -15.82
CA GLU A 549 -19.90 -14.27 -15.49
C GLU A 549 -20.77 -13.76 -14.33
N PHE A 550 -22.04 -14.17 -14.28
CA PHE A 550 -22.93 -13.89 -13.16
C PHE A 550 -22.42 -14.50 -11.85
N ILE A 551 -22.01 -15.77 -11.85
CA ILE A 551 -21.42 -16.44 -10.67
C ILE A 551 -20.16 -15.68 -10.20
N LEU A 552 -19.26 -15.34 -11.13
CA LEU A 552 -18.01 -14.63 -10.83
C LEU A 552 -18.25 -13.21 -10.26
N ARG A 553 -19.26 -12.50 -10.78
CA ARG A 553 -19.69 -11.19 -10.26
C ARG A 553 -20.24 -11.33 -8.84
N ARG A 554 -21.11 -12.31 -8.63
CA ARG A 554 -21.80 -12.52 -7.35
C ARG A 554 -20.86 -13.04 -6.25
N SER A 555 -19.85 -13.83 -6.62
CA SER A 555 -18.78 -14.26 -5.70
C SER A 555 -17.86 -13.13 -5.24
N SER A 556 -17.95 -11.93 -5.85
CA SER A 556 -17.14 -10.78 -5.44
C SER A 556 -17.75 -9.99 -4.27
N TYR A 557 -19.01 -10.29 -3.90
CA TYR A 557 -19.71 -9.69 -2.76
C TYR A 557 -19.06 -10.19 -1.45
N LYS A 558 -19.09 -9.36 -0.41
CA LYS A 558 -18.58 -9.75 0.92
C LYS A 558 -19.74 -9.88 1.90
N ASP A 559 -19.70 -10.88 2.76
CA ASP A 559 -20.69 -11.06 3.83
C ASP A 559 -20.69 -9.95 4.87
N THR A 560 -19.56 -9.26 4.96
CA THR A 560 -19.37 -8.11 5.82
C THR A 560 -20.03 -6.85 5.27
N ASP A 561 -20.48 -6.84 4.01
CA ASP A 561 -21.11 -5.68 3.38
C ASP A 561 -22.45 -5.32 4.04
N ALA A 562 -22.53 -4.10 4.58
CA ALA A 562 -23.77 -3.54 5.09
C ALA A 562 -24.81 -3.36 3.96
N LYS A 563 -26.10 -3.18 4.31
CA LYS A 563 -27.21 -3.08 3.31
C LYS A 563 -26.92 -2.07 2.20
N VAL A 564 -26.37 -0.90 2.53
CA VAL A 564 -26.02 0.14 1.55
C VAL A 564 -24.80 -0.24 0.71
N ALA A 565 -23.79 -0.90 1.28
CA ALA A 565 -22.66 -1.41 0.49
C ALA A 565 -23.11 -2.46 -0.55
N ARG A 566 -24.06 -3.33 -0.19
CA ARG A 566 -24.70 -4.25 -1.15
C ARG A 566 -25.50 -3.53 -2.23
N PHE A 567 -26.18 -2.43 -1.89
CA PHE A 567 -26.86 -1.60 -2.88
C PHE A 567 -25.86 -0.93 -3.83
N ASN A 568 -24.79 -0.33 -3.31
CA ASN A 568 -23.71 0.24 -4.11
C ASN A 568 -23.13 -0.79 -5.08
N ARG A 569 -22.98 -2.05 -4.64
CA ARG A 569 -22.48 -3.15 -5.49
C ARG A 569 -23.37 -3.54 -6.65
N ARG A 570 -24.68 -3.32 -6.55
CA ARG A 570 -25.60 -3.50 -7.69
C ARG A 570 -25.29 -2.50 -8.80
N ILE A 571 -24.73 -1.34 -8.46
CA ILE A 571 -24.34 -0.29 -9.39
C ILE A 571 -22.86 -0.44 -9.80
N SER A 572 -21.95 -0.69 -8.84
CA SER A 572 -20.50 -0.77 -9.09
C SER A 572 -20.12 -1.98 -9.94
N VAL A 573 -20.66 -3.17 -9.67
CA VAL A 573 -20.23 -4.41 -10.34
C VAL A 573 -20.47 -4.40 -11.86
N PRO A 574 -21.64 -3.96 -12.38
CA PRO A 574 -21.82 -3.78 -13.81
C PRO A 574 -20.81 -2.79 -14.42
N ILE A 575 -20.54 -1.69 -13.72
CA ILE A 575 -19.56 -0.68 -14.14
C ILE A 575 -18.15 -1.29 -14.15
N SER A 576 -17.76 -2.01 -13.11
CA SER A 576 -16.50 -2.75 -13.03
C SER A 576 -16.33 -3.69 -14.21
N VAL A 577 -17.37 -4.44 -14.59
CA VAL A 577 -17.29 -5.36 -15.72
C VAL A 577 -17.15 -4.62 -17.05
N ALA A 578 -17.85 -3.51 -17.24
CA ALA A 578 -17.68 -2.65 -18.40
C ALA A 578 -16.25 -2.07 -18.45
N LEU A 579 -15.74 -1.54 -17.33
CA LEU A 579 -14.41 -0.97 -17.19
C LEU A 579 -13.30 -2.02 -17.38
N ILE A 580 -13.54 -3.29 -17.05
CA ILE A 580 -12.55 -4.35 -17.27
C ILE A 580 -12.24 -4.54 -18.76
N ARG A 581 -13.20 -4.27 -19.64
CA ARG A 581 -13.02 -4.32 -21.11
C ARG A 581 -12.16 -3.16 -21.63
N THR A 582 -11.92 -2.14 -20.82
CA THR A 582 -11.06 -0.99 -21.15
C THR A 582 -9.61 -1.23 -20.67
N PRO A 583 -8.62 -0.48 -21.22
CA PRO A 583 -7.24 -0.53 -20.73
C PRO A 583 -7.04 0.13 -19.36
N LEU A 584 -8.09 0.71 -18.76
CA LEU A 584 -8.02 1.33 -17.45
C LEU A 584 -7.58 0.32 -16.37
N THR A 585 -6.58 0.71 -15.59
CA THR A 585 -6.07 -0.08 -14.46
C THR A 585 -6.78 0.30 -13.16
N ALA A 586 -6.84 -0.63 -12.20
CA ALA A 586 -7.43 -0.36 -10.88
C ALA A 586 -6.81 0.86 -10.20
N ASN A 587 -5.47 0.98 -10.21
CA ASN A 587 -4.77 2.10 -9.58
C ASN A 587 -5.08 3.45 -10.25
N GLN A 588 -5.28 3.48 -11.58
CA GLN A 588 -5.68 4.72 -12.27
C GLN A 588 -7.07 5.15 -11.81
N LEU A 589 -8.01 4.20 -11.70
CA LEU A 589 -9.35 4.47 -11.20
C LEU A 589 -9.29 4.99 -9.75
N SER A 590 -8.52 4.35 -8.86
CA SER A 590 -8.34 4.80 -7.47
C SER A 590 -7.83 6.25 -7.40
N VAL A 591 -6.81 6.60 -8.19
CA VAL A 591 -6.27 7.97 -8.22
C VAL A 591 -7.29 8.98 -8.74
N MET A 592 -8.05 8.63 -9.78
CA MET A 592 -9.13 9.49 -10.30
C MET A 592 -10.20 9.73 -9.24
N LEU A 593 -10.61 8.70 -8.49
CA LEU A 593 -11.60 8.82 -7.42
C LEU A 593 -11.10 9.68 -6.25
N VAL A 594 -9.82 9.57 -5.90
CA VAL A 594 -9.19 10.46 -4.91
C VAL A 594 -9.22 11.91 -5.39
N ALA A 595 -8.88 12.16 -6.65
CA ALA A 595 -8.95 13.51 -7.24
C ALA A 595 -10.38 14.07 -7.24
N VAL A 596 -11.38 13.25 -7.59
CA VAL A 596 -12.81 13.62 -7.50
C VAL A 596 -13.22 13.93 -6.07
N GLY A 597 -12.70 13.19 -5.07
CA GLY A 597 -12.92 13.48 -3.66
C GLY A 597 -12.40 14.85 -3.24
N PHE A 598 -11.17 15.20 -3.62
CA PHE A 598 -10.61 16.54 -3.37
C PHE A 598 -11.37 17.64 -4.10
N TYR A 599 -11.75 17.41 -5.36
CA TYR A 599 -12.54 18.35 -6.13
C TYR A 599 -13.92 18.59 -5.51
N SER A 600 -14.56 17.54 -5.00
CA SER A 600 -15.81 17.65 -4.24
C SER A 600 -15.62 18.48 -2.96
N GLY A 601 -14.53 18.26 -2.22
CA GLY A 601 -14.17 19.07 -1.04
C GLY A 601 -13.99 20.56 -1.38
N TRP A 602 -13.32 20.87 -2.50
CA TRP A 602 -13.18 22.24 -2.97
C TRP A 602 -14.53 22.86 -3.35
N LEU A 603 -15.39 22.14 -4.09
CA LEU A 603 -16.72 22.62 -4.42
C LEU A 603 -17.59 22.89 -3.18
N PHE A 604 -17.51 22.05 -2.15
CA PHE A 604 -18.18 22.30 -0.86
C PHE A 604 -17.70 23.60 -0.20
N SER A 605 -16.41 23.94 -0.33
CA SER A 605 -15.83 25.16 0.27
C SER A 605 -16.40 26.46 -0.30
N ILE A 606 -17.04 26.43 -1.48
CA ILE A 606 -17.63 27.61 -2.11
C ILE A 606 -18.84 28.12 -1.28
N GLY A 607 -19.58 27.23 -0.62
CA GLY A 607 -20.71 27.60 0.25
C GLY A 607 -22.02 27.97 -0.47
N SER A 608 -22.09 27.76 -1.79
CA SER A 608 -23.29 28.04 -2.61
C SER A 608 -24.09 26.78 -2.95
N TYR A 609 -25.39 26.93 -3.26
CA TYR A 609 -26.31 25.80 -3.50
C TYR A 609 -25.85 24.85 -4.60
N TRP A 610 -25.71 25.34 -5.84
CA TRP A 610 -25.37 24.49 -7.00
C TRP A 610 -24.01 23.79 -6.88
N PRO A 611 -22.92 24.48 -6.46
CA PRO A 611 -21.67 23.81 -6.15
C PRO A 611 -21.81 22.75 -5.06
N GLY A 612 -22.60 23.00 -4.01
CA GLY A 612 -22.87 22.03 -2.95
C GLY A 612 -23.59 20.77 -3.45
N VAL A 613 -24.61 20.93 -4.31
CA VAL A 613 -25.33 19.80 -4.93
C VAL A 613 -24.41 18.99 -5.85
N LEU A 614 -23.63 19.67 -6.70
CA LEU A 614 -22.66 19.01 -7.56
C LEU A 614 -21.58 18.27 -6.75
N ALA A 615 -21.09 18.88 -5.67
CA ALA A 615 -20.14 18.26 -4.76
C ALA A 615 -20.73 17.01 -4.10
N GLY A 616 -21.99 17.06 -3.65
CA GLY A 616 -22.73 15.92 -3.12
C GLY A 616 -22.87 14.78 -4.14
N PHE A 617 -23.16 15.12 -5.39
CA PHE A 617 -23.23 14.16 -6.50
C PHE A 617 -21.90 13.48 -6.78
N LEU A 618 -20.84 14.25 -6.92
CA LEU A 618 -19.51 13.73 -7.22
C LEU A 618 -18.96 12.90 -6.05
N SER A 619 -19.18 13.33 -4.82
CA SER A 619 -18.86 12.59 -3.60
C SER A 619 -19.59 11.24 -3.54
N LEU A 620 -20.90 11.23 -3.84
CA LEU A 620 -21.70 10.02 -3.88
C LEU A 620 -21.25 9.08 -5.00
N ALA A 621 -21.08 9.61 -6.21
CA ALA A 621 -20.59 8.85 -7.35
C ALA A 621 -19.21 8.24 -7.06
N ALA A 622 -18.30 9.01 -6.46
CA ALA A 622 -16.98 8.52 -6.09
C ALA A 622 -17.05 7.38 -5.08
N SER A 623 -17.93 7.46 -4.07
CA SER A 623 -18.14 6.38 -3.09
C SER A 623 -18.73 5.11 -3.71
N VAL A 624 -19.66 5.22 -4.66
CA VAL A 624 -20.20 4.07 -5.38
C VAL A 624 -19.12 3.43 -6.26
N LEU A 625 -18.31 4.25 -6.94
CA LEU A 625 -17.24 3.80 -7.84
C LEU A 625 -15.98 3.30 -7.10
N ASP A 626 -15.79 3.65 -5.83
CA ASP A 626 -14.68 3.17 -4.99
C ASP A 626 -14.75 1.64 -4.82
N GLY A 627 -15.92 1.01 -4.92
CA GLY A 627 -16.02 -0.45 -4.98
C GLY A 627 -15.40 -1.05 -6.25
N CYS A 628 -15.34 -0.28 -7.34
CA CYS A 628 -14.91 -0.77 -8.64
C CYS A 628 -13.42 -1.07 -8.71
N ASP A 629 -12.55 -0.31 -8.02
CA ASP A 629 -11.10 -0.52 -8.13
C ASP A 629 -10.67 -1.87 -7.54
N GLY A 630 -11.22 -2.26 -6.39
CA GLY A 630 -11.01 -3.52 -5.71
C GLY A 630 -11.67 -4.68 -6.46
N GLU A 631 -12.84 -4.47 -7.06
CA GLU A 631 -13.49 -5.45 -7.94
C GLU A 631 -12.66 -5.71 -9.19
N ILE A 632 -12.19 -4.66 -9.88
CA ILE A 632 -11.31 -4.76 -11.05
C ILE A 632 -9.99 -5.43 -10.66
N ALA A 633 -9.40 -5.06 -9.52
CA ALA A 633 -8.16 -5.64 -9.02
C ALA A 633 -8.30 -7.15 -8.75
N ARG A 634 -9.39 -7.58 -8.11
CA ARG A 634 -9.72 -9.00 -7.89
C ARG A 634 -9.94 -9.74 -9.21
N LEU A 635 -10.79 -9.19 -10.07
CA LEU A 635 -11.20 -9.82 -11.33
C LEU A 635 -10.06 -9.90 -12.36
N LYS A 636 -9.12 -8.94 -12.39
CA LYS A 636 -7.93 -8.94 -13.27
C LYS A 636 -6.69 -9.59 -12.65
N TYR A 637 -6.74 -10.04 -11.40
CA TYR A 637 -5.58 -10.47 -10.61
C TYR A 637 -4.48 -9.38 -10.55
N GLN A 638 -4.89 -8.12 -10.41
CA GLN A 638 -4.03 -6.93 -10.41
C GLN A 638 -3.89 -6.26 -9.04
N GLU A 639 -4.32 -6.91 -7.96
CA GLU A 639 -4.09 -6.44 -6.60
C GLU A 639 -2.60 -6.12 -6.37
N SER A 640 -2.36 -4.99 -5.70
CA SER A 640 -1.01 -4.51 -5.44
C SER A 640 -0.96 -3.81 -4.10
N ALA A 641 0.19 -3.89 -3.43
CA ALA A 641 0.43 -3.16 -2.19
C ALA A 641 0.27 -1.64 -2.38
N LEU A 642 0.66 -1.13 -3.56
CA LEU A 642 0.45 0.26 -3.94
C LEU A 642 -1.04 0.59 -4.09
N GLY A 643 -1.82 -0.27 -4.74
CA GLY A 643 -3.28 -0.09 -4.87
C GLY A 643 -3.98 -0.06 -3.50
N CYS A 644 -3.67 -1.03 -2.63
CA CYS A 644 -4.20 -1.06 -1.26
C CYS A 644 -3.77 0.16 -0.43
N TRP A 645 -2.56 0.66 -0.63
CA TRP A 645 -2.12 1.90 0.01
C TRP A 645 -2.86 3.13 -0.55
N ILE A 646 -3.06 3.23 -1.86
CA ILE A 646 -3.84 4.32 -2.48
C ILE A 646 -5.29 4.28 -1.99
N GLU A 647 -5.90 3.10 -1.92
CA GLU A 647 -7.24 2.89 -1.34
C GLU A 647 -7.29 3.40 0.10
N THR A 648 -6.34 2.97 0.95
CA THR A 648 -6.26 3.41 2.36
C THR A 648 -6.01 4.93 2.48
N PHE A 649 -5.16 5.49 1.63
CA PHE A 649 -4.90 6.93 1.61
C PHE A 649 -6.14 7.70 1.12
N GLY A 650 -6.82 7.19 0.09
CA GLY A 650 -8.05 7.73 -0.46
C GLY A 650 -9.17 7.74 0.57
N ASP A 651 -9.34 6.64 1.30
CA ASP A 651 -10.27 6.53 2.44
C ASP A 651 -10.10 7.70 3.41
N TYR A 652 -8.88 7.93 3.91
CA TYR A 652 -8.65 8.97 4.93
C TYR A 652 -8.67 10.38 4.36
N SER A 653 -8.00 10.60 3.23
CA SER A 653 -7.94 11.92 2.60
C SER A 653 -9.31 12.41 2.16
N TYR A 654 -10.21 11.51 1.77
CA TYR A 654 -11.60 11.81 1.45
C TYR A 654 -12.33 12.47 2.62
N TYR A 655 -12.32 11.87 3.82
CA TYR A 655 -13.00 12.47 4.98
C TYR A 655 -12.44 13.84 5.35
N VAL A 656 -11.11 13.98 5.30
CA VAL A 656 -10.46 15.26 5.59
C VAL A 656 -10.88 16.31 4.56
N ALA A 657 -10.81 16.00 3.26
CA ALA A 657 -11.15 16.93 2.20
C ALA A 657 -12.62 17.38 2.26
N ILE A 658 -13.54 16.44 2.48
CA ILE A 658 -14.98 16.73 2.54
C ILE A 658 -15.33 17.53 3.79
N PHE A 659 -14.82 17.15 4.98
CA PHE A 659 -15.13 17.90 6.20
C PHE A 659 -14.49 19.28 6.23
N VAL A 660 -13.25 19.44 5.76
CA VAL A 660 -12.65 20.77 5.61
C VAL A 660 -13.46 21.60 4.61
N GLY A 661 -13.82 21.01 3.47
CA GLY A 661 -14.65 21.65 2.45
C GLY A 661 -15.99 22.15 2.99
N ILE A 662 -16.77 21.28 3.63
CA ILE A 662 -18.07 21.64 4.21
C ILE A 662 -17.90 22.63 5.37
N THR A 663 -16.83 22.54 6.16
CA THR A 663 -16.56 23.50 7.26
C THR A 663 -16.36 24.91 6.71
N VAL A 664 -15.48 25.08 5.73
CA VAL A 664 -15.25 26.38 5.07
C VAL A 664 -16.53 26.87 4.39
N GLY A 665 -17.21 25.96 3.66
CA GLY A 665 -18.47 26.26 3.00
C GLY A 665 -19.58 26.68 3.98
N ALA A 666 -19.63 26.09 5.18
CA ALA A 666 -20.60 26.44 6.21
C ALA A 666 -20.37 27.85 6.76
N VAL A 667 -19.11 28.26 6.93
CA VAL A 667 -18.77 29.63 7.32
C VAL A 667 -19.18 30.59 6.21
N HIS A 668 -18.87 30.30 4.95
CA HIS A 668 -19.28 31.15 3.82
C HIS A 668 -20.80 31.22 3.65
N GLN A 669 -21.52 30.13 3.87
CA GLN A 669 -22.97 30.06 3.73
C GLN A 669 -23.71 30.79 4.85
N THR A 670 -23.21 30.69 6.10
CA THR A 670 -23.92 31.18 7.29
C THR A 670 -23.36 32.48 7.88
N GLY A 671 -22.11 32.82 7.55
CA GLY A 671 -21.37 33.93 8.15
C GLY A 671 -20.84 33.67 9.57
N PHE A 672 -21.14 32.53 10.19
CA PHE A 672 -20.73 32.26 11.57
C PHE A 672 -19.37 31.57 11.66
N GLU A 673 -18.38 32.25 12.24
CA GLU A 673 -17.02 31.70 12.43
C GLU A 673 -16.98 30.49 13.38
N ILE A 674 -18.01 30.28 14.21
CA ILE A 674 -18.09 29.14 15.12
C ILE A 674 -17.99 27.80 14.39
N PHE A 675 -18.38 27.74 13.11
CA PHE A 675 -18.25 26.54 12.30
C PHE A 675 -16.79 26.09 12.13
N TYR A 676 -15.79 26.98 12.19
CA TYR A 676 -14.38 26.57 12.22
C TYR A 676 -14.05 25.72 13.44
N TRP A 677 -14.58 26.08 14.61
CA TRP A 677 -14.39 25.32 15.85
C TRP A 677 -15.15 23.98 15.82
N ILE A 678 -16.39 24.00 15.35
CA ILE A 678 -17.20 22.77 15.21
C ILE A 678 -16.56 21.81 14.20
N GLY A 679 -16.06 22.34 13.08
CA GLY A 679 -15.33 21.58 12.07
C GLY A 679 -14.01 21.02 12.58
N ALA A 680 -13.23 21.82 13.31
CA ALA A 680 -12.00 21.35 13.96
C ALA A 680 -12.27 20.23 14.98
N LEU A 681 -13.36 20.35 15.75
CA LEU A 681 -13.82 19.33 16.69
C LEU A 681 -14.23 18.04 15.96
N ALA A 682 -15.01 18.15 14.88
CA ALA A 682 -15.40 17.00 14.04
C ALA A 682 -14.20 16.29 13.43
N LEU A 683 -13.25 17.05 12.87
CA LEU A 683 -12.06 16.50 12.22
C LEU A 683 -11.16 15.79 13.24
N THR A 684 -10.93 16.41 14.40
CA THR A 684 -10.14 15.82 15.48
C THR A 684 -10.77 14.51 15.97
N ALA A 685 -12.08 14.51 16.22
CA ALA A 685 -12.81 13.32 16.64
C ALA A 685 -12.77 12.20 15.58
N THR A 686 -12.83 12.56 14.29
CA THR A 686 -12.72 11.62 13.16
C THR A 686 -11.32 11.00 13.10
N ILE A 687 -10.26 11.80 13.26
CA ILE A 687 -8.88 11.31 13.29
C ILE A 687 -8.66 10.36 14.49
N VAL A 688 -9.16 10.73 15.67
CA VAL A 688 -9.08 9.89 16.88
C VAL A 688 -9.85 8.59 16.68
N THR A 689 -11.06 8.66 16.10
CA THR A 689 -11.86 7.49 15.73
C THR A 689 -11.08 6.55 14.81
N PHE A 690 -10.48 7.06 13.74
CA PHE A 690 -9.68 6.25 12.83
C PHE A 690 -8.47 5.65 13.51
N ALA A 691 -7.76 6.41 14.34
CA ALA A 691 -6.62 5.91 15.11
C ALA A 691 -7.05 4.73 16.02
N MET A 692 -8.18 4.85 16.71
CA MET A 692 -8.74 3.78 17.55
C MET A 692 -9.24 2.58 16.74
N LEU A 693 -9.94 2.78 15.62
CA LEU A 693 -10.37 1.68 14.76
C LEU A 693 -9.19 0.94 14.13
N ILE A 694 -8.16 1.66 13.69
CA ILE A 694 -6.90 1.07 13.21
C ILE A 694 -6.25 0.27 14.35
N TYR A 695 -6.27 0.79 15.58
CA TYR A 695 -5.77 0.11 16.78
C TYR A 695 -6.58 -1.16 17.11
N LEU A 696 -7.91 -1.12 17.09
CA LEU A 696 -8.78 -2.29 17.33
C LEU A 696 -8.65 -3.34 16.22
N ARG A 697 -8.68 -2.92 14.95
CA ARG A 697 -8.45 -3.80 13.78
C ARG A 697 -7.09 -4.49 13.88
N ALA A 698 -6.09 -3.80 14.42
CA ALA A 698 -4.77 -4.36 14.65
C ALA A 698 -4.70 -5.45 15.74
N ARG A 699 -5.62 -5.38 16.72
CA ARG A 699 -5.64 -6.21 17.93
C ARG A 699 -6.56 -7.42 17.79
N ILE A 700 -7.81 -7.21 17.36
CA ILE A 700 -8.85 -8.26 17.29
C ILE A 700 -8.57 -9.28 16.19
N THR A 701 -7.91 -8.85 15.10
CA THR A 701 -8.05 -9.58 13.83
C THR A 701 -6.83 -10.28 13.28
N ASN A 702 -5.65 -10.23 13.93
CA ASN A 702 -4.41 -10.89 13.45
C ASN A 702 -4.14 -10.76 11.93
N GLY A 703 -4.60 -9.67 11.30
CA GLY A 703 -4.44 -9.43 9.86
C GLY A 703 -5.59 -9.90 8.93
N GLN A 704 -6.71 -10.41 9.45
CA GLN A 704 -7.88 -10.80 8.64
C GLN A 704 -9.01 -9.75 8.72
N PRO A 705 -9.18 -8.83 7.77
CA PRO A 705 -10.11 -7.69 7.88
C PRO A 705 -11.60 -8.06 8.09
N ASP A 706 -12.02 -9.28 7.73
CA ASP A 706 -13.43 -9.68 7.73
C ASP A 706 -13.98 -10.05 9.13
N ARG A 707 -13.13 -10.47 10.09
CA ARG A 707 -13.60 -10.85 11.44
C ARG A 707 -13.98 -9.67 12.33
N LEU A 708 -13.48 -8.46 12.08
CA LEU A 708 -13.82 -7.28 12.90
C LEU A 708 -15.29 -6.87 12.72
N HIS A 709 -15.80 -6.97 11.49
CA HIS A 709 -17.20 -6.67 11.20
C HIS A 709 -18.15 -7.77 11.67
N ALA A 710 -17.69 -9.03 11.72
CA ALA A 710 -18.44 -10.14 12.32
C ALA A 710 -18.51 -10.02 13.84
N VAL A 711 -17.37 -9.83 14.53
CA VAL A 711 -17.31 -9.66 15.99
C VAL A 711 -18.04 -8.40 16.47
N ALA A 712 -17.92 -7.28 15.75
CA ALA A 712 -18.69 -6.08 16.07
C ALA A 712 -20.21 -6.30 15.85
N ARG A 713 -20.60 -6.99 14.78
CA ARG A 713 -22.01 -7.29 14.47
C ARG A 713 -22.63 -8.24 15.50
N ASP A 714 -21.91 -9.28 15.89
CA ASP A 714 -22.36 -10.26 16.89
C ASP A 714 -22.52 -9.60 18.26
N ARG A 715 -21.59 -8.71 18.64
CA ARG A 715 -21.68 -7.99 19.93
C ARG A 715 -22.76 -6.90 19.96
N PHE A 716 -22.92 -6.14 18.88
CA PHE A 716 -24.02 -5.16 18.79
C PHE A 716 -25.40 -5.82 18.70
N GLN A 717 -25.49 -7.07 18.25
CA GLN A 717 -26.72 -7.86 18.32
C GLN A 717 -26.94 -8.48 19.71
N ALA A 718 -25.86 -8.79 20.45
CA ALA A 718 -25.92 -9.37 21.80
C ALA A 718 -26.25 -8.33 22.90
N GLU A 719 -25.75 -7.09 22.82
CA GLU A 719 -26.03 -6.04 23.82
C GLU A 719 -27.31 -5.25 23.47
N GLN A 720 -28.44 -5.57 24.12
CA GLN A 720 -29.76 -4.96 23.86
C GLN A 720 -30.00 -3.55 24.48
N SER A 721 -28.97 -2.84 24.94
CA SER A 721 -29.15 -1.52 25.55
C SER A 721 -29.68 -0.47 24.56
N LEU A 722 -30.42 0.53 25.05
CA LEU A 722 -30.95 1.62 24.21
C LEU A 722 -29.79 2.45 23.60
N TRP A 723 -28.70 2.60 24.34
CA TRP A 723 -27.47 3.27 23.91
C TRP A 723 -26.73 2.53 22.80
N SER A 724 -26.53 1.21 22.90
CA SER A 724 -25.87 0.41 21.85
C SER A 724 -26.66 0.45 20.53
N ARG A 725 -27.99 0.49 20.60
CA ARG A 725 -28.88 0.68 19.44
C ARG A 725 -28.72 2.04 18.77
N ILE A 726 -28.60 3.12 19.55
CA ILE A 726 -28.35 4.47 19.05
C ILE A 726 -26.97 4.55 18.39
N ILE A 727 -25.94 4.02 19.07
CA ILE A 727 -24.57 3.97 18.54
C ILE A 727 -24.54 3.23 17.21
N TRP A 728 -25.12 2.03 17.12
CA TRP A 728 -25.14 1.25 15.89
C TRP A 728 -25.82 1.98 14.72
N ARG A 729 -26.92 2.69 14.99
CA ARG A 729 -27.61 3.52 13.98
C ARG A 729 -26.73 4.70 13.52
N ILE A 730 -26.03 5.37 14.43
CA ILE A 730 -25.13 6.50 14.11
C ILE A 730 -23.88 6.00 13.37
N SER A 731 -23.27 4.92 13.82
CA SER A 731 -22.08 4.31 13.21
C SER A 731 -22.32 3.87 11.76
N PHE A 732 -23.54 3.40 11.44
CA PHE A 732 -23.92 3.05 10.08
C PHE A 732 -23.90 4.27 9.14
N VAL A 733 -24.47 5.39 9.58
CA VAL A 733 -24.52 6.65 8.81
C VAL A 733 -23.11 7.22 8.60
N ALA A 734 -22.20 7.01 9.54
CA ALA A 734 -20.81 7.47 9.46
C ALA A 734 -19.90 6.61 8.54
N THR A 735 -20.41 5.54 7.92
CA THR A 735 -19.61 4.72 7.00
C THR A 735 -19.39 5.40 5.64
N ARG A 736 -18.26 5.11 4.99
CA ARG A 736 -17.91 5.67 3.66
C ARG A 736 -18.95 5.31 2.59
N ALA A 737 -19.69 4.22 2.80
CA ALA A 737 -20.78 3.77 1.92
C ALA A 737 -22.09 4.55 2.12
N ALA A 738 -22.39 5.07 3.32
CA ALA A 738 -23.68 5.69 3.65
C ALA A 738 -23.61 7.21 3.78
N MET A 739 -22.52 7.75 4.32
CA MET A 739 -22.34 9.19 4.58
C MET A 739 -22.55 10.08 3.34
N PRO A 740 -22.06 9.73 2.13
CA PRO A 740 -22.28 10.54 0.93
C PRO A 740 -23.76 10.69 0.53
N TYR A 741 -24.61 9.70 0.83
CA TYR A 741 -26.06 9.82 0.61
C TYR A 741 -26.66 10.89 1.53
N GLY A 742 -26.24 10.91 2.80
CA GLY A 742 -26.67 11.94 3.76
C GLY A 742 -26.21 13.33 3.32
N ILE A 743 -24.95 13.46 2.90
CA ILE A 743 -24.41 14.73 2.37
C ILE A 743 -25.21 15.20 1.15
N MET A 744 -25.52 14.30 0.22
CA MET A 744 -26.34 14.64 -0.95
C MET A 744 -27.71 15.19 -0.54
N VAL A 745 -28.41 14.53 0.37
CA VAL A 745 -29.73 15.00 0.84
C VAL A 745 -29.61 16.39 1.48
N PHE A 746 -28.61 16.60 2.33
CA PHE A 746 -28.38 17.90 2.97
C PHE A 746 -27.97 18.98 1.97
N ALA A 747 -27.25 18.62 0.91
CA ALA A 747 -26.92 19.51 -0.20
C ALA A 747 -28.18 19.94 -0.96
N LEU A 748 -29.05 18.99 -1.32
CA LEU A 748 -30.32 19.25 -2.00
C LEU A 748 -31.28 20.12 -1.17
N LEU A 749 -31.25 19.95 0.15
CA LEU A 749 -32.05 20.75 1.08
C LEU A 749 -31.37 22.06 1.48
N TYR A 750 -30.18 22.36 0.95
CA TYR A 750 -29.36 23.53 1.27
C TYR A 750 -29.03 23.72 2.76
N ILE A 751 -28.92 22.62 3.51
CA ILE A 751 -28.65 22.59 4.96
C ILE A 751 -27.30 21.92 5.29
N LEU A 752 -26.33 21.99 4.37
CA LEU A 752 -24.99 21.42 4.53
C LEU A 752 -24.26 21.71 5.86
N PRO A 753 -24.40 22.90 6.50
CA PRO A 753 -23.78 23.15 7.80
C PRO A 753 -24.22 22.14 8.88
N GLY A 754 -25.43 21.59 8.76
CA GLY A 754 -25.94 20.55 9.65
C GLY A 754 -25.10 19.27 9.62
N ILE A 755 -24.45 18.94 8.50
CA ILE A 755 -23.56 17.78 8.39
C ILE A 755 -22.37 17.90 9.34
N ILE A 756 -21.78 19.10 9.47
CA ILE A 756 -20.62 19.32 10.35
C ILE A 756 -21.00 19.21 11.82
N ILE A 757 -22.20 19.69 12.19
CA ILE A 757 -22.74 19.52 13.54
C ILE A 757 -22.97 18.03 13.83
N LEU A 758 -23.63 17.31 12.93
CA LEU A 758 -23.87 15.87 13.04
C LEU A 758 -22.56 15.07 13.11
N ALA A 759 -21.56 15.44 12.30
CA ALA A 759 -20.24 14.82 12.30
C ALA A 759 -19.51 15.08 13.63
N ALA A 760 -19.56 16.31 14.15
CA ALA A 760 -18.96 16.65 15.43
C ALA A 760 -19.57 15.82 16.56
N ILE A 761 -20.90 15.75 16.64
CA ILE A 761 -21.61 14.97 17.66
C ILE A 761 -21.32 13.47 17.49
N GLY A 762 -21.56 12.94 16.29
CA GLY A 762 -21.46 11.51 15.99
C GLY A 762 -20.05 10.96 16.18
N ALA A 763 -19.03 11.63 15.65
CA ALA A 763 -17.64 11.18 15.78
C ALA A 763 -17.18 11.24 17.24
N ASN A 764 -17.57 12.26 18.00
CA ASN A 764 -17.20 12.36 19.42
C ASN A 764 -17.85 11.29 20.29
N ILE A 765 -19.15 11.05 20.11
CA ILE A 765 -19.84 9.95 20.79
C ILE A 765 -19.18 8.61 20.44
N TYR A 766 -18.84 8.41 19.17
CA TYR A 766 -18.31 7.14 18.71
C TYR A 766 -16.92 6.82 19.28
N TRP A 767 -15.95 7.75 19.23
CA TRP A 767 -14.62 7.46 19.80
C TRP A 767 -14.66 7.34 21.32
N VAL A 768 -15.48 8.12 22.02
CA VAL A 768 -15.65 8.00 23.49
C VAL A 768 -16.23 6.64 23.83
N THR A 769 -17.29 6.22 23.13
CA THR A 769 -17.89 4.89 23.32
C THR A 769 -16.87 3.80 23.04
N LEU A 770 -16.12 3.92 21.94
CA LEU A 770 -15.08 2.96 21.57
C LEU A 770 -13.99 2.87 22.63
N ALA A 771 -13.64 4.00 23.26
CA ALA A 771 -12.69 4.07 24.36
C ALA A 771 -13.22 3.42 25.65
N VAL A 772 -14.49 3.64 25.99
CA VAL A 772 -15.15 3.08 27.17
C VAL A 772 -15.32 1.56 27.03
N ASN A 773 -15.88 1.11 25.91
CA ASN A 773 -16.13 -0.31 25.63
C ASN A 773 -14.86 -1.07 25.23
N LEU A 774 -13.73 -0.38 25.04
CA LEU A 774 -12.44 -1.00 24.70
C LEU A 774 -12.08 -2.07 25.73
N ARG A 775 -12.32 -1.81 27.02
CA ARG A 775 -11.98 -2.73 28.12
C ARG A 775 -12.80 -4.01 28.07
N ASP A 776 -14.09 -3.93 27.79
CA ASP A 776 -14.97 -5.09 27.75
C ASP A 776 -14.85 -5.85 26.42
N LEU A 777 -14.51 -5.17 25.32
CA LEU A 777 -14.07 -5.78 24.05
C LEU A 777 -12.80 -6.61 24.22
N MET A 778 -11.89 -6.18 25.09
CA MET A 778 -10.66 -6.92 25.37
C MET A 778 -10.88 -8.11 26.31
N ARG A 779 -11.80 -8.01 27.29
CA ARG A 779 -12.07 -9.08 28.28
C ARG A 779 -12.78 -10.32 27.73
N GLU A 780 -13.68 -10.18 26.76
CA GLU A 780 -14.39 -11.33 26.16
C GLU A 780 -13.47 -12.20 25.29
N GLN A 781 -12.44 -11.62 24.69
CA GLN A 781 -11.47 -12.37 23.90
C GLN A 781 -10.64 -13.32 24.78
N ASP A 782 -10.28 -12.89 25.99
CA ASP A 782 -9.55 -13.73 26.94
C ASP A 782 -10.38 -14.93 27.42
N ARG A 783 -11.72 -14.82 27.40
CA ARG A 783 -12.65 -15.93 27.71
C ARG A 783 -12.94 -16.86 26.53
N ALA A 784 -12.79 -16.40 25.30
CA ALA A 784 -12.99 -17.23 24.09
C ALA A 784 -11.70 -17.96 23.65
N VAL A 785 -10.55 -17.58 24.21
CA VAL A 785 -9.24 -18.18 23.94
C VAL A 785 -8.79 -19.12 25.09
N ALA A 786 -9.38 -18.98 26.28
CA ALA A 786 -9.34 -19.97 27.37
C ALA A 786 -10.39 -21.05 27.13
#